data_AF-A0A9D8WZ65-F1
#
_entry.id   AF-A0A9D8WZ65-F1
#
_cell.length_a   1.000
_cell.length_b   1.000
_cell.length_c   1.000
_cell.angle_alpha   90.00
_cell.angle_beta   90.00
_cell.angle_gamma   90.00
#
_symmetry.space_group_name_H-M   'P 1'
#
loop_
_entity.id
_entity.type
_entity.pdbx_description
1 polymer ?
#
loop_
_entity_poly.entity_id
_entity_poly.type
_entity_poly.pdbx_seq_one_letter_code
_entity_poly.pdbx_strand_id
1 'polypeptide(L)'
;MEGLFEYGFINARDYGASGSEFSCRAKAAEGSCLFTLENIGDFKVGDEVLVRGAYIHTEAAVMFERKDSSPKNPRKWRHNRPIGDELELIGYSGSHGGRAVYFFDFYPESPDDFRWSCDYGLSWQSIPYSEGVFIDIEDGVRLKINSLPERLFGCTAVFVCSDRMSAIIEKVDGNTIQLSSSANRSGNCVISHSDTLALQRAIDAAIGAKKGVFLPKGKYKLTKSLKISNATSFTLLGESAEETILDNSLGMVGVERPEGSCLIIDEGREVNVKNLTMIGSGGFDSREMYGCIKTRGGSSVWGFYFNKSNATCVHSTERVYIENCHARKMSAECFYARGDSRKGAAVPNSYTRSLIYSRCSVTDCARNAFNNNDQAEGTAILNCRVENVGGCAWEGASRFVKIQGNYFRNCGSIALGNVRRRAEDLEVLGTGQHIISDNYFEEGCSYSNTMIMVGSTATQVIIKNNVFVNFNYSAISVFGEGNTCDKPPENVIISSNSIDLTAALGESRRRTAIRLTAPFVTVSDNHIYVRGKDPLVTGISLSDDLTRTLIHSNTLAGLGIGIESLPVVGSVGITDGQRVFYRAERPYGEYSTPALLRIRSHRYRGWRLRWESGEESVISDFDPISLAFTLKEEREMKEGDPFVLIQPGDRRSTFIHGNVIDGCDKPLALDSFIKEGAVIENNLITGA
;
A
#
# COMPACT_ATOMS: atom_id res chain seq x y z
N MET A 1 -37.55 5.81 -12.85
CA MET A 1 -37.34 6.10 -11.42
C MET A 1 -38.46 5.54 -10.54
N GLU A 2 -39.74 5.66 -10.92
CA GLU A 2 -40.88 5.22 -10.08
C GLU A 2 -40.84 3.74 -9.64
N GLY A 3 -40.34 2.82 -10.49
CA GLY A 3 -40.18 1.41 -10.11
C GLY A 3 -39.12 1.16 -9.02
N LEU A 4 -38.04 1.95 -8.92
CA LEU A 4 -36.96 1.68 -7.95
C LEU A 4 -37.45 1.70 -6.49
N PHE A 5 -38.43 2.55 -6.18
CA PHE A 5 -38.98 2.70 -4.84
C PHE A 5 -40.05 1.64 -4.53
N GLU A 6 -40.76 1.16 -5.54
CA GLU A 6 -41.61 -0.04 -5.45
C GLU A 6 -40.79 -1.33 -5.27
N TYR A 7 -39.52 -1.35 -5.74
CA TYR A 7 -38.64 -2.53 -5.75
C TYR A 7 -37.51 -2.51 -4.72
N GLY A 8 -37.70 -1.84 -3.58
CA GLY A 8 -36.85 -2.07 -2.40
C GLY A 8 -35.69 -1.10 -2.20
N PHE A 9 -35.78 0.13 -2.71
CA PHE A 9 -34.88 1.23 -2.35
C PHE A 9 -35.59 2.34 -1.57
N ILE A 10 -34.83 3.07 -0.76
CA ILE A 10 -35.25 4.37 -0.20
C ILE A 10 -34.42 5.49 -0.80
N ASN A 11 -34.99 6.69 -0.93
CA ASN A 11 -34.27 7.84 -1.45
C ASN A 11 -33.51 8.54 -0.32
N ALA A 12 -32.21 8.78 -0.49
CA ALA A 12 -31.41 9.53 0.48
C ALA A 12 -31.97 10.95 0.77
N ARG A 13 -32.66 11.56 -0.20
CA ARG A 13 -33.27 12.89 -0.06
C ARG A 13 -34.41 12.92 0.95
N ASP A 14 -35.13 11.82 1.10
CA ASP A 14 -36.24 11.71 2.08
C ASP A 14 -35.73 11.74 3.52
N TYR A 15 -34.42 11.57 3.72
CA TYR A 15 -33.74 11.60 5.02
C TYR A 15 -32.94 12.89 5.25
N GLY A 16 -33.10 13.88 4.36
CA GLY A 16 -32.52 15.22 4.48
C GLY A 16 -31.16 15.39 3.80
N ALA A 17 -30.75 14.48 2.91
CA ALA A 17 -29.50 14.68 2.18
C ALA A 17 -29.67 15.84 1.17
N SER A 18 -28.82 16.85 1.25
CA SER A 18 -28.81 18.06 0.44
C SER A 18 -28.14 17.85 -0.92
N GLY A 19 -27.14 16.96 -1.01
CA GLY A 19 -26.29 16.75 -2.19
C GLY A 19 -25.90 18.05 -2.91
N SER A 20 -25.79 19.15 -2.16
CA SER A 20 -25.70 20.50 -2.66
C SER A 20 -24.26 20.98 -2.59
N GLU A 21 -23.82 21.65 -3.66
CA GLU A 21 -22.50 22.29 -3.66
C GLU A 21 -22.49 23.60 -2.89
N PHE A 22 -23.66 24.14 -2.52
CA PHE A 22 -23.80 25.47 -1.93
C PHE A 22 -22.88 25.66 -0.73
N SER A 23 -22.24 26.82 -0.71
CA SER A 23 -21.45 27.32 0.40
C SER A 23 -21.53 28.84 0.38
N CYS A 24 -21.47 29.45 1.56
CA CYS A 24 -21.58 30.89 1.71
C CYS A 24 -20.58 31.41 2.73
N ARG A 25 -20.11 32.64 2.52
CA ARG A 25 -19.39 33.38 3.55
C ARG A 25 -20.35 33.78 4.67
N ALA A 26 -19.86 33.77 5.89
CA ALA A 26 -20.60 34.19 7.06
C ALA A 26 -19.69 34.94 8.03
N LYS A 27 -20.31 35.65 8.97
CA LYS A 27 -19.64 36.26 10.12
C LYS A 27 -20.04 35.52 11.39
N ALA A 28 -19.04 35.24 12.22
CA ALA A 28 -19.20 34.64 13.53
C ALA A 28 -18.64 35.58 14.61
N ALA A 29 -19.27 35.54 15.77
CA ALA A 29 -18.75 36.15 16.99
C ALA A 29 -18.33 35.03 17.96
N GLU A 30 -17.20 35.19 18.61
CA GLU A 30 -16.71 34.27 19.63
C GLU A 30 -17.75 34.08 20.75
N GLY A 31 -17.95 32.83 21.16
CA GLY A 31 -18.96 32.42 22.15
C GLY A 31 -20.39 32.38 21.60
N SER A 32 -20.64 32.78 20.35
CA SER A 32 -21.98 32.85 19.76
C SER A 32 -22.34 31.62 18.93
N CYS A 33 -23.59 31.18 19.04
CA CYS A 33 -24.22 30.23 18.12
C CYS A 33 -24.88 30.90 16.90
N LEU A 34 -24.89 32.23 16.84
CA LEU A 34 -25.50 33.00 15.74
C LEU A 34 -24.44 33.32 14.68
N PHE A 35 -24.76 32.97 13.44
CA PHE A 35 -23.95 33.23 12.26
C PHE A 35 -24.75 34.06 11.25
N THR A 36 -24.18 35.17 10.78
CA THR A 36 -24.81 36.01 9.75
C THR A 36 -24.20 35.69 8.40
N LEU A 37 -24.99 35.12 7.51
CA LEU A 37 -24.60 34.70 6.17
C LEU A 37 -24.73 35.87 5.19
N GLU A 38 -23.91 35.87 4.14
CA GLU A 38 -24.14 36.79 3.01
C GLU A 38 -25.41 36.39 2.22
N ASN A 39 -25.70 35.09 2.14
CA ASN A 39 -26.87 34.52 1.47
C ASN A 39 -27.24 33.17 2.13
N ILE A 40 -28.50 32.98 2.51
CA ILE A 40 -29.01 31.72 3.08
C ILE A 40 -29.01 30.56 2.09
N GLY A 41 -29.16 30.84 0.78
CA GLY A 41 -29.20 29.83 -0.28
C GLY A 41 -30.25 28.75 -0.03
N ASP A 42 -29.81 27.49 -0.01
CA ASP A 42 -30.65 26.31 0.15
C ASP A 42 -30.52 25.63 1.53
N PHE A 43 -29.91 26.31 2.52
CA PHE A 43 -29.84 25.84 3.90
C PHE A 43 -31.22 25.79 4.57
N LYS A 44 -31.47 24.75 5.36
CA LYS A 44 -32.72 24.52 6.10
C LYS A 44 -32.45 24.15 7.55
N VAL A 45 -33.45 24.37 8.41
CA VAL A 45 -33.43 23.86 9.78
C VAL A 45 -33.32 22.33 9.75
N GLY A 46 -32.42 21.79 10.55
CA GLY A 46 -32.09 20.37 10.61
C GLY A 46 -30.93 19.93 9.71
N ASP A 47 -30.48 20.78 8.78
CA ASP A 47 -29.30 20.48 7.97
C ASP A 47 -28.04 20.43 8.83
N GLU A 48 -27.18 19.46 8.55
CA GLU A 48 -25.82 19.47 9.08
C GLU A 48 -24.96 20.37 8.18
N VAL A 49 -24.18 21.25 8.81
CA VAL A 49 -23.26 22.14 8.12
C VAL A 49 -21.86 22.01 8.66
N LEU A 50 -20.90 22.29 7.78
CA LEU A 50 -19.51 22.49 8.13
C LEU A 50 -19.20 23.98 8.12
N VAL A 51 -18.65 24.47 9.23
CA VAL A 51 -18.10 25.81 9.39
C VAL A 51 -16.58 25.76 9.32
N ARG A 52 -15.95 26.65 8.55
CA ARG A 52 -14.49 26.81 8.45
C ARG A 52 -14.06 28.23 8.81
N GLY A 53 -13.07 28.36 9.68
CA GLY A 53 -12.45 29.62 10.08
C GLY A 53 -12.97 30.24 11.39
N ALA A 54 -14.02 29.67 12.00
CA ALA A 54 -14.64 30.18 13.23
C ALA A 54 -14.44 29.27 14.45
N TYR A 55 -13.72 28.15 14.30
CA TYR A 55 -13.53 27.18 15.38
C TYR A 55 -12.13 26.56 15.38
N ILE A 56 -11.23 27.12 16.17
CA ILE A 56 -9.83 26.71 16.25
C ILE A 56 -9.63 25.68 17.36
N HIS A 57 -9.07 24.52 17.04
CA HIS A 57 -8.81 23.48 18.02
C HIS A 57 -7.72 22.49 17.56
N THR A 58 -7.24 21.68 18.50
CA THR A 58 -6.44 20.48 18.23
C THR A 58 -7.40 19.31 18.04
N GLU A 59 -7.50 18.81 16.80
CA GLU A 59 -8.34 17.66 16.41
C GLU A 59 -7.76 16.35 16.95
N ALA A 60 -6.42 16.22 17.00
CA ALA A 60 -5.74 15.08 17.59
C ALA A 60 -4.34 15.41 18.10
N ALA A 61 -3.90 14.69 19.12
CA ALA A 61 -2.57 14.80 19.73
C ALA A 61 -2.08 13.38 20.09
N VAL A 62 -1.14 12.85 19.32
CA VAL A 62 -0.74 11.43 19.40
C VAL A 62 0.78 11.27 19.48
N MET A 63 1.23 10.40 20.38
CA MET A 63 2.62 9.99 20.53
C MET A 63 2.85 8.66 19.82
N PHE A 64 3.89 8.58 18.98
CA PHE A 64 4.38 7.35 18.36
C PHE A 64 5.67 6.91 19.02
N GLU A 65 5.65 5.76 19.68
CA GLU A 65 6.78 5.27 20.47
C GLU A 65 7.50 4.11 19.78
N ARG A 66 8.82 4.05 19.94
CA ARG A 66 9.62 2.88 19.63
C ARG A 66 9.60 1.92 20.82
N LYS A 67 8.87 0.80 20.72
CA LYS A 67 8.84 -0.20 21.80
C LYS A 67 10.13 -1.04 21.80
N ASP A 68 10.89 -0.92 22.88
CA ASP A 68 12.04 -1.76 23.27
C ASP A 68 13.25 -1.83 22.30
N SER A 69 14.37 -1.28 22.74
CA SER A 69 15.73 -1.60 22.26
C SER A 69 16.27 -2.94 22.78
N SER A 70 15.38 -3.90 23.12
CA SER A 70 15.81 -5.22 23.57
C SER A 70 16.43 -6.01 22.41
N PRO A 71 17.70 -6.45 22.49
CA PRO A 71 18.35 -7.23 21.43
C PRO A 71 17.69 -8.60 21.18
N LYS A 72 16.73 -9.01 22.03
CA LYS A 72 16.03 -10.28 21.91
C LYS A 72 14.71 -10.20 21.12
N ASN A 73 14.15 -9.00 20.88
CA ASN A 73 12.92 -8.89 20.08
C ASN A 73 12.66 -7.46 19.54
N PRO A 74 13.43 -6.96 18.55
CA PRO A 74 13.29 -5.61 17.99
C PRO A 74 12.01 -5.36 17.17
N ARG A 75 10.98 -6.22 17.27
CA ARG A 75 9.91 -6.35 16.25
C ARG A 75 8.48 -6.10 16.77
N LYS A 76 8.25 -5.69 18.02
CA LYS A 76 6.91 -5.31 18.48
C LYS A 76 6.62 -3.82 18.22
N TRP A 77 6.27 -3.51 16.98
CA TRP A 77 5.84 -2.17 16.56
C TRP A 77 4.41 -1.83 16.99
N ARG A 78 4.17 -0.51 17.14
CA ARG A 78 2.89 0.19 17.34
C ARG A 78 2.33 0.18 18.75
N HIS A 79 2.85 1.08 19.58
CA HIS A 79 2.02 1.76 20.56
C HIS A 79 1.97 3.22 20.16
N ASN A 80 0.90 3.61 19.48
CA ASN A 80 0.49 5.00 19.48
C ASN A 80 -0.40 5.21 20.70
N ARG A 81 -0.24 6.35 21.37
CA ARG A 81 -1.08 6.71 22.53
C ARG A 81 -1.38 8.19 22.54
N PRO A 82 -2.41 8.63 23.27
CA PRO A 82 -2.58 10.05 23.56
C PRO A 82 -1.32 10.61 24.23
N ILE A 83 -0.98 11.86 23.89
CA ILE A 83 0.17 12.59 24.45
C ILE A 83 -0.02 12.89 25.95
N GLY A 84 -1.24 13.09 26.44
CA GLY A 84 -1.47 13.43 27.84
C GLY A 84 -0.92 14.81 28.21
N ASP A 85 -0.31 14.93 29.39
CA ASP A 85 0.25 16.18 29.94
C ASP A 85 1.72 16.42 29.57
N GLU A 86 2.34 15.49 28.83
CA GLU A 86 3.77 15.49 28.52
C GLU A 86 4.18 16.63 27.59
N LEU A 87 3.30 17.00 26.66
CA LEU A 87 3.49 18.10 25.71
C LEU A 87 2.21 18.93 25.62
N GLU A 88 2.38 20.25 25.55
CA GLU A 88 1.29 21.21 25.38
C GLU A 88 1.57 22.09 24.16
N LEU A 89 0.62 22.15 23.23
CA LEU A 89 0.69 23.00 22.04
C LEU A 89 -0.37 24.10 22.12
N ILE A 90 0.05 25.36 22.02
CA ILE A 90 -0.83 26.53 22.04
C ILE A 90 -0.57 27.46 20.86
N GLY A 91 -1.45 28.43 20.64
CA GLY A 91 -1.20 29.55 19.74
C GLY A 91 -1.53 29.30 18.27
N TYR A 92 -1.99 28.09 17.91
CA TYR A 92 -2.56 27.86 16.58
C TYR A 92 -3.72 28.83 16.33
N SER A 93 -3.65 29.57 15.23
CA SER A 93 -4.58 30.65 14.91
C SER A 93 -5.44 30.36 13.66
N GLY A 94 -5.26 29.19 13.04
CA GLY A 94 -5.82 28.89 11.71
C GLY A 94 -5.06 29.53 10.55
N SER A 95 -3.88 30.12 10.77
CA SER A 95 -3.06 30.76 9.72
C SER A 95 -2.67 29.80 8.59
N HIS A 96 -2.48 28.52 8.91
CA HIS A 96 -2.10 27.45 7.99
C HIS A 96 -3.29 26.85 7.20
N GLY A 97 -4.43 27.54 7.19
CA GLY A 97 -5.63 27.10 6.49
C GLY A 97 -6.41 26.02 7.25
N GLY A 98 -7.10 25.15 6.51
CA GLY A 98 -8.15 24.30 7.07
C GLY A 98 -7.69 23.17 7.98
N ARG A 99 -6.41 22.78 7.95
CA ARG A 99 -5.79 21.79 8.84
C ARG A 99 -4.26 21.94 8.80
N ALA A 100 -3.62 21.95 9.95
CA ALA A 100 -2.16 21.96 10.11
C ALA A 100 -1.71 20.71 10.88
N VAL A 101 -0.54 20.17 10.54
CA VAL A 101 0.02 18.98 11.22
C VAL A 101 1.44 19.28 11.67
N TYR A 102 1.65 19.31 12.98
CA TYR A 102 2.95 19.54 13.60
C TYR A 102 3.53 18.23 14.10
N PHE A 103 4.74 17.92 13.64
CA PHE A 103 5.54 16.78 14.08
C PHE A 103 6.64 17.27 15.02
N PHE A 104 6.84 16.59 16.13
CA PHE A 104 7.94 16.82 17.07
C PHE A 104 8.64 15.49 17.31
N ASP A 105 9.89 15.38 16.89
CA ASP A 105 10.64 14.12 16.82
C ASP A 105 11.82 14.16 17.79
N PHE A 106 11.73 13.33 18.83
CA PHE A 106 12.66 13.28 19.97
C PHE A 106 13.54 12.04 19.85
N TYR A 107 14.82 12.21 19.54
CA TYR A 107 15.72 11.11 19.18
C TYR A 107 16.98 11.08 20.08
N PRO A 108 17.45 9.87 20.45
CA PRO A 108 18.47 9.72 21.49
C PRO A 108 19.86 10.23 21.09
N GLU A 109 20.14 10.41 19.79
CA GLU A 109 21.45 10.84 19.30
C GLU A 109 21.75 12.32 19.60
N SER A 110 20.74 13.12 19.95
CA SER A 110 20.92 14.52 20.37
C SER A 110 19.99 14.84 21.54
N PRO A 111 20.40 14.54 22.79
CA PRO A 111 19.53 14.69 23.95
C PRO A 111 19.21 16.16 24.30
N ASP A 112 20.02 17.10 23.80
CA ASP A 112 19.90 18.54 24.05
C ASP A 112 19.01 19.25 23.02
N ASP A 113 18.59 18.57 21.95
CA ASP A 113 17.70 19.12 20.93
C ASP A 113 16.57 18.15 20.57
N PHE A 114 15.58 18.69 19.87
CA PHE A 114 14.64 17.90 19.10
C PHE A 114 14.44 18.60 17.76
N ARG A 115 13.78 17.91 16.84
CA ARG A 115 13.43 18.51 15.55
C ARG A 115 11.93 18.50 15.33
N TRP A 116 11.45 19.45 14.55
CA TRP A 116 10.04 19.57 14.24
C TRP A 116 9.80 19.87 12.76
N SER A 117 8.55 19.65 12.33
CA SER A 117 8.09 19.90 10.97
C SER A 117 6.59 20.25 10.97
N CYS A 118 6.18 21.16 10.09
CA CYS A 118 4.77 21.47 9.78
C CYS A 118 4.37 21.06 8.34
N ASP A 119 5.27 20.42 7.60
CA ASP A 119 5.12 20.09 6.17
C ASP A 119 5.16 18.56 5.90
N TYR A 120 4.64 17.78 6.85
CA TYR A 120 4.65 16.31 6.80
C TYR A 120 6.06 15.68 6.79
N GLY A 121 7.04 16.36 7.39
CA GLY A 121 8.41 15.87 7.54
C GLY A 121 9.23 15.93 6.25
N LEU A 122 8.82 16.75 5.28
CA LEU A 122 9.61 17.05 4.08
C LEU A 122 10.82 17.92 4.45
N SER A 123 10.64 18.87 5.36
CA SER A 123 11.71 19.63 6.00
C SER A 123 11.68 19.46 7.52
N TRP A 124 12.83 19.60 8.16
CA TRP A 124 12.98 19.47 9.61
C TRP A 124 13.81 20.64 10.14
N GLN A 125 13.35 21.22 11.25
CA GLN A 125 14.04 22.29 11.96
C GLN A 125 14.45 21.81 13.35
N SER A 126 15.71 22.01 13.74
CA SER A 126 16.21 21.63 15.06
C SER A 126 16.09 22.80 16.03
N ILE A 127 15.59 22.53 17.25
CA ILE A 127 15.45 23.53 18.32
C ILE A 127 15.98 22.92 19.63
N PRO A 128 16.72 23.69 20.45
CA PRO A 128 17.14 23.23 21.77
C PRO A 128 15.98 22.82 22.65
N TYR A 129 16.17 21.75 23.41
CA TYR A 129 15.23 21.31 24.43
C TYR A 129 15.17 22.31 25.59
N SER A 130 13.98 22.58 26.13
CA SER A 130 13.79 23.37 27.35
C SER A 130 12.55 22.89 28.11
N GLU A 131 12.74 22.37 29.31
CA GLU A 131 11.65 21.83 30.13
C GLU A 131 10.83 22.93 30.80
N GLY A 132 9.52 22.76 30.83
CA GLY A 132 8.59 23.61 31.59
C GLY A 132 8.39 25.01 31.02
N VAL A 133 9.03 25.36 29.90
CA VAL A 133 8.94 26.67 29.23
C VAL A 133 8.34 26.50 27.84
N PHE A 134 7.59 27.51 27.38
CA PHE A 134 7.10 27.55 26.01
C PHE A 134 8.22 27.93 25.05
N ILE A 135 8.40 27.10 24.04
CA ILE A 135 9.35 27.25 22.94
C ILE A 135 8.56 27.73 21.72
N ASP A 136 9.02 28.82 21.11
CA ASP A 136 8.43 29.33 19.87
C ASP A 136 8.72 28.39 18.69
N ILE A 137 7.68 28.07 17.92
CA ILE A 137 7.76 27.21 16.73
C ILE A 137 7.66 28.09 15.48
N GLU A 138 6.45 28.28 14.95
CA GLU A 138 6.17 29.13 13.78
C GLU A 138 4.72 29.67 13.89
N ASP A 139 4.44 30.82 13.28
CA ASP A 139 3.10 31.44 13.24
C ASP A 139 2.40 31.65 14.60
N GLY A 140 3.19 31.91 15.64
CA GLY A 140 2.67 32.08 17.01
C GLY A 140 2.32 30.77 17.71
N VAL A 141 2.55 29.62 17.08
CA VAL A 141 2.48 28.31 17.73
C VAL A 141 3.64 28.16 18.69
N ARG A 142 3.34 27.67 19.90
CA ARG A 142 4.33 27.42 20.95
C ARG A 142 4.13 26.03 21.54
N LEU A 143 5.24 25.33 21.76
CA LEU A 143 5.30 24.01 22.39
C LEU A 143 5.87 24.15 23.79
N LYS A 144 5.23 23.55 24.79
CA LYS A 144 5.81 23.35 26.11
C LYS A 144 6.01 21.86 26.35
N ILE A 145 7.20 21.52 26.83
CA ILE A 145 7.57 20.14 27.16
C ILE A 145 7.55 20.01 28.68
N ASN A 146 6.62 19.22 29.22
CA ASN A 146 6.41 19.06 30.66
C ASN A 146 7.05 17.79 31.24
N SER A 147 7.65 16.95 30.40
CA SER A 147 8.30 15.69 30.80
C SER A 147 9.78 15.72 30.47
N LEU A 148 10.58 15.08 31.33
CA LEU A 148 12.02 14.89 31.11
C LEU A 148 12.32 14.31 29.71
N PRO A 149 13.38 14.78 29.02
CA PRO A 149 13.75 14.33 27.67
C PRO A 149 13.88 12.81 27.56
N GLU A 150 14.43 12.17 28.60
CA GLU A 150 14.64 10.72 28.67
C GLU A 150 13.36 9.91 28.48
N ARG A 151 12.20 10.46 28.85
CA ARG A 151 10.90 9.82 28.66
C ARG A 151 10.34 9.98 27.25
N LEU A 152 10.83 10.97 26.50
CA LEU A 152 10.41 11.27 25.14
C LEU A 152 11.39 10.71 24.10
N PHE A 153 12.61 10.35 24.46
CA PHE A 153 13.56 9.75 23.54
C PHE A 153 13.00 8.49 22.90
N GLY A 154 13.11 8.40 21.57
CA GLY A 154 12.52 7.31 20.82
C GLY A 154 11.03 7.53 20.51
N CYS A 155 10.55 8.77 20.61
CA CYS A 155 9.16 9.13 20.32
C CYS A 155 9.04 10.21 19.24
N THR A 156 7.93 10.17 18.52
CA THR A 156 7.48 11.27 17.66
C THR A 156 6.07 11.68 18.10
N ALA A 157 5.92 12.91 18.56
CA ALA A 157 4.62 13.50 18.87
C ALA A 157 4.04 14.20 17.63
N VAL A 158 2.75 14.07 17.42
CA VAL A 158 2.04 14.70 16.31
C VAL A 158 0.79 15.40 16.81
N PHE A 159 0.66 16.68 16.49
CA PHE A 159 -0.53 17.49 16.73
C PHE A 159 -1.21 17.82 15.40
N VAL A 160 -2.50 17.52 15.30
CA VAL A 160 -3.34 17.93 14.18
C VAL A 160 -4.25 19.04 14.65
N CYS A 161 -4.08 20.22 14.08
CA CYS A 161 -4.88 21.40 14.40
C CYS A 161 -5.82 21.73 13.24
N SER A 162 -7.02 22.22 13.55
CA SER A 162 -8.10 22.43 12.57
C SER A 162 -8.90 23.68 12.90
N ASP A 163 -9.46 24.32 11.86
CA ASP A 163 -10.33 25.49 11.97
C ASP A 163 -11.83 25.16 11.73
N ARG A 164 -12.14 23.86 11.76
CA ARG A 164 -13.40 23.29 11.26
C ARG A 164 -14.33 22.91 12.41
N MET A 165 -15.63 23.07 12.19
CA MET A 165 -16.68 22.63 13.11
C MET A 165 -17.88 22.09 12.33
N SER A 166 -18.36 20.91 12.69
CA SER A 166 -19.66 20.40 12.25
C SER A 166 -20.75 20.85 13.24
N ALA A 167 -21.88 21.33 12.74
CA ALA A 167 -23.02 21.75 13.55
C ALA A 167 -24.35 21.53 12.82
N ILE A 168 -25.47 21.57 13.55
CA ILE A 168 -26.83 21.52 13.00
C ILE A 168 -27.43 22.92 12.96
N ILE A 169 -28.16 23.25 11.90
CA ILE A 169 -28.98 24.47 11.85
C ILE A 169 -30.22 24.27 12.72
N GLU A 170 -30.32 24.99 13.83
CA GLU A 170 -31.47 24.93 14.74
C GLU A 170 -32.56 25.94 14.38
N LYS A 171 -32.15 27.10 13.84
CA LYS A 171 -33.07 28.18 13.46
C LYS A 171 -32.52 28.95 12.27
N VAL A 172 -33.43 29.44 11.43
CA VAL A 172 -33.14 30.39 10.35
C VAL A 172 -34.02 31.63 10.55
N ASP A 173 -33.41 32.81 10.52
CA ASP A 173 -34.07 34.11 10.59
C ASP A 173 -33.44 35.08 9.58
N GLY A 174 -34.07 35.18 8.41
CA GLY A 174 -33.49 35.87 7.26
C GLY A 174 -32.14 35.26 6.87
N ASN A 175 -31.10 36.09 6.90
CA ASN A 175 -29.71 35.65 6.64
C ASN A 175 -28.95 35.25 7.91
N THR A 176 -29.60 35.20 9.07
CA THR A 176 -28.97 34.71 10.31
C THR A 176 -29.41 33.28 10.57
N ILE A 177 -28.45 32.41 10.85
CA ILE A 177 -28.74 31.06 11.34
C ILE A 177 -28.24 30.89 12.76
N GLN A 178 -28.95 30.07 13.53
CA GLN A 178 -28.48 29.56 14.82
C GLN A 178 -27.97 28.14 14.62
N LEU A 179 -26.72 27.91 15.00
CA LEU A 179 -26.10 26.58 14.97
C LEU A 179 -26.12 25.93 16.36
N SER A 180 -26.13 24.60 16.40
CA SER A 180 -26.05 23.80 17.63
C SER A 180 -24.71 23.90 18.38
N SER A 181 -23.75 24.66 17.86
CA SER A 181 -22.41 24.81 18.42
C SER A 181 -21.91 26.24 18.21
N SER A 182 -21.22 26.78 19.22
CA SER A 182 -20.72 28.15 19.20
C SER A 182 -19.37 28.25 18.50
N ALA A 183 -19.13 29.39 17.84
CA ALA A 183 -17.79 29.75 17.41
C ALA A 183 -16.89 30.01 18.62
N ASN A 184 -15.62 29.64 18.54
CA ASN A 184 -14.61 30.03 19.54
C ASN A 184 -13.65 31.11 19.00
N ARG A 185 -13.96 31.64 17.81
CA ARG A 185 -13.21 32.70 17.15
C ARG A 185 -14.16 33.66 16.43
N SER A 186 -13.95 34.95 16.65
CA SER A 186 -14.62 36.00 15.88
C SER A 186 -13.98 36.16 14.49
N GLY A 187 -14.80 36.41 13.46
CA GLY A 187 -14.28 36.74 12.13
C GLY A 187 -15.15 36.24 10.98
N ASN A 188 -14.56 36.29 9.78
CA ASN A 188 -15.17 35.74 8.57
C ASN A 188 -14.96 34.22 8.54
N CYS A 189 -16.00 33.49 8.18
CA CYS A 189 -15.97 32.05 8.02
C CYS A 189 -16.72 31.63 6.75
N VAL A 190 -16.63 30.34 6.41
CA VAL A 190 -17.41 29.73 5.32
C VAL A 190 -18.28 28.63 5.90
N ILE A 191 -19.56 28.64 5.55
CA ILE A 191 -20.53 27.60 5.90
C ILE A 191 -20.89 26.83 4.63
N SER A 192 -20.89 25.51 4.69
CA SER A 192 -21.32 24.62 3.61
C SER A 192 -22.11 23.44 4.15
N HIS A 193 -22.92 22.81 3.31
CA HIS A 193 -23.60 21.56 3.67
C HIS A 193 -22.63 20.45 4.09
N SER A 194 -23.11 19.60 4.99
CA SER A 194 -22.59 18.26 5.28
C SER A 194 -23.77 17.29 5.16
N ASP A 195 -23.59 16.22 4.40
CA ASP A 195 -24.64 15.21 4.18
C ASP A 195 -24.46 13.98 5.06
N THR A 196 -23.44 13.97 5.90
CA THR A 196 -23.00 12.80 6.67
C THR A 196 -24.12 12.20 7.51
N LEU A 197 -24.76 13.03 8.36
CA LEU A 197 -25.83 12.55 9.22
C LEU A 197 -27.06 12.11 8.43
N ALA A 198 -27.43 12.85 7.39
CA ALA A 198 -28.59 12.51 6.57
C ALA A 198 -28.40 11.20 5.81
N LEU A 199 -27.23 11.00 5.21
CA LEU A 199 -26.88 9.77 4.52
C LEU A 199 -26.77 8.59 5.48
N GLN A 200 -26.17 8.77 6.67
CA GLN A 200 -26.12 7.70 7.66
C GLN A 200 -27.53 7.29 8.12
N ARG A 201 -28.44 8.25 8.36
CA ARG A 201 -29.85 7.94 8.68
C ARG A 201 -30.52 7.13 7.57
N ALA A 202 -30.28 7.46 6.31
CA ALA A 202 -30.81 6.68 5.19
C ALA A 202 -30.24 5.25 5.19
N ILE A 203 -28.92 5.10 5.38
CA ILE A 203 -28.28 3.77 5.44
C ILE A 203 -28.86 2.93 6.58
N ASP A 204 -28.95 3.49 7.79
CA ASP A 204 -29.47 2.79 8.97
C ASP A 204 -30.94 2.35 8.76
N ALA A 205 -31.77 3.25 8.23
CA ALA A 205 -33.16 2.97 7.93
C ALA A 205 -33.32 1.88 6.85
N ALA A 206 -32.50 1.94 5.79
CA ALA A 206 -32.49 0.95 4.73
C ALA A 206 -32.07 -0.43 5.22
N ILE A 207 -31.02 -0.52 6.04
CA ILE A 207 -30.57 -1.78 6.65
C ILE A 207 -31.69 -2.38 7.52
N GLY A 208 -32.30 -1.57 8.40
CA GLY A 208 -33.41 -2.01 9.24
C GLY A 208 -34.62 -2.49 8.43
N ALA A 209 -34.91 -1.83 7.30
CA ALA A 209 -35.99 -2.18 6.39
C ALA A 209 -35.63 -3.28 5.37
N LYS A 210 -34.38 -3.78 5.36
CA LYS A 210 -33.84 -4.71 4.35
C LYS A 210 -33.99 -4.19 2.91
N LYS A 211 -33.74 -2.89 2.73
CA LYS A 211 -33.78 -2.17 1.45
C LYS A 211 -32.39 -1.66 1.07
N GLY A 212 -32.24 -1.19 -0.17
CA GLY A 212 -31.10 -0.39 -0.61
C GLY A 212 -31.32 1.11 -0.41
N VAL A 213 -30.26 1.89 -0.62
CA VAL A 213 -30.31 3.36 -0.67
C VAL A 213 -30.02 3.81 -2.10
N PHE A 214 -30.90 4.67 -2.62
CA PHE A 214 -30.71 5.39 -3.87
C PHE A 214 -30.19 6.81 -3.59
N LEU A 215 -29.10 7.20 -4.25
CA LEU A 215 -28.53 8.54 -4.21
C LEU A 215 -28.76 9.23 -5.56
N PRO A 216 -29.63 10.24 -5.60
CA PRO A 216 -29.74 11.09 -6.78
C PRO A 216 -28.42 11.77 -7.17
N LYS A 217 -28.39 12.38 -8.34
CA LYS A 217 -27.30 13.29 -8.71
C LYS A 217 -27.11 14.39 -7.65
N GLY A 218 -25.85 14.74 -7.39
CA GLY A 218 -25.48 15.69 -6.37
C GLY A 218 -24.12 15.39 -5.76
N LYS A 219 -23.58 16.38 -5.06
CA LYS A 219 -22.31 16.27 -4.36
C LYS A 219 -22.55 16.28 -2.87
N TYR A 220 -22.31 15.13 -2.25
CA TYR A 220 -22.60 14.85 -0.86
C TYR A 220 -21.33 15.02 -0.01
N LYS A 221 -21.26 16.12 0.74
CA LYS A 221 -20.05 16.44 1.53
C LYS A 221 -20.01 15.63 2.81
N LEU A 222 -18.88 14.97 3.07
CA LEU A 222 -18.67 14.10 4.21
C LEU A 222 -17.73 14.75 5.22
N THR A 223 -18.18 14.80 6.48
CA THR A 223 -17.39 15.20 7.65
C THR A 223 -17.00 13.98 8.50
N LYS A 224 -17.67 12.83 8.29
CA LYS A 224 -17.31 11.50 8.83
C LYS A 224 -17.59 10.41 7.80
N SER A 225 -17.01 9.23 8.01
CA SER A 225 -17.25 8.06 7.17
C SER A 225 -18.68 7.55 7.32
N LEU A 226 -19.30 7.16 6.20
CA LEU A 226 -20.58 6.46 6.21
C LEU A 226 -20.35 4.97 6.48
N LYS A 227 -21.15 4.37 7.37
CA LYS A 227 -20.98 2.98 7.80
C LYS A 227 -22.14 2.11 7.32
N ILE A 228 -21.81 1.03 6.63
CA ILE A 228 -22.71 -0.07 6.26
C ILE A 228 -22.30 -1.26 7.11
N SER A 229 -22.95 -1.44 8.25
CA SER A 229 -22.56 -2.45 9.24
C SER A 229 -23.58 -3.57 9.34
N ASN A 230 -23.09 -4.82 9.45
CA ASN A 230 -23.92 -6.01 9.73
C ASN A 230 -25.09 -6.22 8.73
N ALA A 231 -24.93 -5.75 7.49
CA ALA A 231 -25.93 -5.88 6.46
C ALA A 231 -26.07 -7.34 5.98
N THR A 232 -27.28 -7.89 6.01
CA THR A 232 -27.55 -9.22 5.41
C THR A 232 -27.57 -9.14 3.88
N SER A 233 -28.18 -8.09 3.35
CA SER A 233 -28.21 -7.73 1.93
C SER A 233 -28.44 -6.23 1.85
N PHE A 234 -27.54 -5.49 1.19
CA PHE A 234 -27.64 -4.04 1.05
C PHE A 234 -27.08 -3.58 -0.30
N THR A 235 -27.70 -2.55 -0.89
CA THR A 235 -27.17 -1.90 -2.10
C THR A 235 -27.18 -0.39 -1.91
N LEU A 236 -26.01 0.23 -2.10
CA LEU A 236 -25.87 1.67 -2.30
C LEU A 236 -25.81 1.95 -3.81
N LEU A 237 -26.80 2.64 -4.35
CA LEU A 237 -26.91 2.90 -5.78
C LEU A 237 -26.92 4.41 -6.04
N GLY A 238 -25.88 4.91 -6.71
CA GLY A 238 -25.92 6.25 -7.28
C GLY A 238 -26.71 6.29 -8.60
N GLU A 239 -27.30 7.44 -8.88
CA GLU A 239 -27.97 7.71 -10.15
C GLU A 239 -26.98 7.80 -11.32
N SER A 240 -25.79 8.36 -11.07
CA SER A 240 -24.76 8.59 -12.08
C SER A 240 -23.36 8.41 -11.48
N ALA A 241 -22.51 7.61 -12.14
CA ALA A 241 -21.13 7.44 -11.72
C ALA A 241 -20.31 8.73 -11.78
N GLU A 242 -20.71 9.69 -12.62
CA GLU A 242 -20.02 10.97 -12.80
C GLU A 242 -20.60 12.07 -11.89
N GLU A 243 -21.92 12.09 -11.69
CA GLU A 243 -22.63 13.21 -11.06
C GLU A 243 -23.16 12.91 -9.65
N THR A 244 -23.13 11.64 -9.21
CA THR A 244 -23.39 11.26 -7.81
C THR A 244 -22.05 11.14 -7.11
N ILE A 245 -21.70 12.12 -6.28
CA ILE A 245 -20.36 12.28 -5.70
C ILE A 245 -20.41 12.20 -4.18
N LEU A 246 -19.63 11.32 -3.57
CA LEU A 246 -19.29 11.36 -2.15
C LEU A 246 -17.99 12.16 -1.97
N ASP A 247 -18.06 13.32 -1.34
CA ASP A 247 -16.95 14.26 -1.23
C ASP A 247 -16.33 14.23 0.17
N ASN A 248 -15.16 13.62 0.28
CA ASN A 248 -14.28 13.61 1.44
C ASN A 248 -13.00 14.45 1.18
N SER A 249 -13.12 15.55 0.42
CA SER A 249 -11.98 16.41 0.05
C SER A 249 -11.33 17.15 1.22
N LEU A 250 -11.96 17.13 2.38
CA LEU A 250 -11.41 17.70 3.59
C LEU A 250 -10.53 16.71 4.37
N GLY A 251 -10.71 15.40 4.13
CA GLY A 251 -10.04 14.31 4.84
C GLY A 251 -10.31 14.30 6.34
N MET A 252 -9.98 13.18 7.00
CA MET A 252 -10.23 12.97 8.43
C MET A 252 -8.95 12.54 9.13
N VAL A 253 -8.86 12.75 10.45
CA VAL A 253 -7.78 12.14 11.23
C VAL A 253 -8.04 10.64 11.38
N GLY A 254 -7.08 9.82 10.95
CA GLY A 254 -7.19 8.36 10.85
C GLY A 254 -6.31 7.59 11.84
N VAL A 255 -5.91 8.20 12.95
CA VAL A 255 -4.87 7.65 13.85
C VAL A 255 -5.39 6.53 14.78
N GLU A 256 -6.68 6.52 15.13
CA GLU A 256 -7.25 5.57 16.11
C GLU A 256 -8.33 4.63 15.54
N ARG A 257 -8.85 4.88 14.33
CA ARG A 257 -10.03 4.18 13.79
C ARG A 257 -9.94 3.99 12.26
N PRO A 258 -10.75 3.10 11.65
CA PRO A 258 -10.88 3.04 10.19
C PRO A 258 -11.47 4.31 9.56
N GLU A 259 -11.73 5.37 10.34
CA GLU A 259 -12.17 6.69 9.88
C GLU A 259 -11.25 7.26 8.80
N GLY A 260 -11.80 8.11 7.93
CA GLY A 260 -11.15 8.63 6.73
C GLY A 260 -11.62 8.00 5.42
N SER A 261 -12.47 6.98 5.45
CA SER A 261 -13.09 6.43 4.23
C SER A 261 -14.37 7.18 3.88
N CYS A 262 -14.74 7.28 2.60
CA CYS A 262 -16.11 7.67 2.25
C CYS A 262 -17.10 6.62 2.78
N LEU A 263 -16.81 5.34 2.53
CA LEU A 263 -17.61 4.19 2.98
C LEU A 263 -16.79 3.22 3.83
N ILE A 264 -17.33 2.82 4.96
CA ILE A 264 -16.87 1.68 5.75
C ILE A 264 -17.92 0.58 5.61
N ILE A 265 -17.51 -0.57 5.07
CA ILE A 265 -18.34 -1.76 4.88
C ILE A 265 -17.83 -2.79 5.90
N ASP A 266 -18.62 -3.06 6.94
CA ASP A 266 -18.12 -3.71 8.14
C ASP A 266 -19.06 -4.84 8.58
N GLU A 267 -18.52 -6.06 8.60
CA GLU A 267 -19.26 -7.29 8.91
C GLU A 267 -20.49 -7.47 7.99
N GLY A 268 -21.28 -8.53 8.20
CA GLY A 268 -22.42 -8.85 7.35
C GLY A 268 -22.10 -9.78 6.17
N ARG A 269 -23.08 -9.96 5.28
CA ARG A 269 -23.08 -11.02 4.27
C ARG A 269 -22.94 -10.52 2.84
N GLU A 270 -23.73 -9.53 2.43
CA GLU A 270 -23.80 -9.12 1.03
C GLU A 270 -24.02 -7.62 0.88
N VAL A 271 -23.04 -6.93 0.30
CA VAL A 271 -23.08 -5.47 0.09
C VAL A 271 -22.67 -5.13 -1.33
N ASN A 272 -23.50 -4.31 -1.99
CA ASN A 272 -23.24 -3.79 -3.32
C ASN A 272 -23.09 -2.26 -3.26
N VAL A 273 -22.10 -1.69 -3.97
CA VAL A 273 -21.94 -0.24 -4.16
C VAL A 273 -21.80 0.04 -5.64
N LYS A 274 -22.67 0.88 -6.20
CA LYS A 274 -22.77 1.06 -7.65
C LYS A 274 -22.92 2.51 -8.08
N ASN A 275 -22.34 2.84 -9.23
CA ASN A 275 -22.61 4.05 -10.02
C ASN A 275 -22.41 5.37 -9.24
N LEU A 276 -21.25 5.58 -8.62
CA LEU A 276 -20.93 6.86 -7.97
C LEU A 276 -19.43 7.16 -7.97
N THR A 277 -19.07 8.43 -7.77
CA THR A 277 -17.69 8.88 -7.61
C THR A 277 -17.38 9.23 -6.16
N MET A 278 -16.16 8.97 -5.71
CA MET A 278 -15.63 9.34 -4.41
C MET A 278 -14.44 10.28 -4.60
N ILE A 279 -14.40 11.40 -3.87
CA ILE A 279 -13.33 12.40 -3.97
C ILE A 279 -12.65 12.53 -2.60
N GLY A 280 -11.32 12.47 -2.57
CA GLY A 280 -10.52 12.65 -1.36
C GLY A 280 -9.79 14.00 -1.30
N SER A 281 -8.91 14.12 -0.30
CA SER A 281 -8.18 15.33 0.10
C SER A 281 -6.74 15.43 -0.38
N GLY A 282 -6.22 14.40 -1.06
CA GLY A 282 -4.83 14.31 -1.50
C GLY A 282 -4.70 13.92 -2.96
N GLY A 283 -3.57 13.37 -3.37
CA GLY A 283 -3.33 12.99 -4.75
C GLY A 283 -1.90 12.55 -5.03
N PHE A 284 -1.62 12.21 -6.29
CA PHE A 284 -0.33 11.73 -6.76
C PHE A 284 0.81 12.72 -6.49
N ASP A 285 0.56 14.01 -6.68
CA ASP A 285 1.58 15.06 -6.50
C ASP A 285 1.97 15.22 -5.02
N SER A 286 1.05 14.89 -4.11
CA SER A 286 1.26 14.91 -2.67
C SER A 286 1.75 13.57 -2.08
N ARG A 287 2.13 12.60 -2.92
CA ARG A 287 2.53 11.25 -2.47
C ARG A 287 3.70 11.24 -1.47
N GLU A 288 4.59 12.23 -1.52
CA GLU A 288 5.70 12.32 -0.56
C GLU A 288 5.21 12.73 0.83
N MET A 289 4.29 13.70 0.91
CA MET A 289 3.67 14.15 2.18
C MET A 289 2.87 13.05 2.85
N TYR A 290 2.14 12.27 2.05
CA TYR A 290 1.40 11.11 2.56
C TYR A 290 2.30 9.90 2.84
N GLY A 291 3.62 10.10 2.65
CA GLY A 291 4.84 9.35 2.96
C GLY A 291 4.83 8.37 4.12
N CYS A 292 5.70 7.37 4.08
CA CYS A 292 6.35 6.97 5.33
C CYS A 292 7.31 8.11 5.70
N ILE A 293 7.07 8.77 6.82
CA ILE A 293 7.84 9.91 7.31
C ILE A 293 9.11 9.39 7.97
N LYS A 294 10.25 9.99 7.62
CA LYS A 294 11.58 9.61 8.12
C LYS A 294 11.84 10.20 9.51
N THR A 295 11.15 9.68 10.52
CA THR A 295 11.38 9.98 11.94
C THR A 295 12.70 9.37 12.43
N ARG A 296 13.29 9.95 13.46
CA ARG A 296 14.47 9.46 14.18
C ARG A 296 14.11 8.97 15.58
N GLY A 297 13.11 9.59 16.21
CA GLY A 297 12.59 9.22 17.51
C GLY A 297 11.65 8.02 17.40
N GLY A 298 10.46 8.24 16.84
CA GLY A 298 9.40 7.23 16.78
C GLY A 298 9.56 6.18 15.68
N SER A 299 8.67 5.19 15.69
CA SER A 299 8.52 4.19 14.62
C SER A 299 8.12 4.81 13.27
N SER A 300 8.05 4.00 12.20
CA SER A 300 7.51 4.45 10.90
C SER A 300 6.12 5.10 11.04
N VAL A 301 6.04 6.42 10.82
CA VAL A 301 4.78 7.20 10.83
C VAL A 301 4.32 7.43 9.39
N TRP A 302 3.06 7.16 9.08
CA TRP A 302 2.51 7.45 7.75
C TRP A 302 1.79 8.79 7.71
N GLY A 303 2.16 9.68 6.78
CA GLY A 303 1.59 11.02 6.69
C GLY A 303 0.09 11.05 6.40
N PHE A 304 -0.42 10.06 5.64
CA PHE A 304 -1.86 9.95 5.38
C PHE A 304 -2.71 9.71 6.64
N TYR A 305 -2.12 9.29 7.77
CA TYR A 305 -2.88 9.15 9.03
C TYR A 305 -3.47 10.47 9.52
N PHE A 306 -2.90 11.61 9.15
CA PHE A 306 -3.31 12.93 9.70
C PHE A 306 -4.22 13.72 8.77
N ASN A 307 -4.44 13.23 7.55
CA ASN A 307 -5.40 13.80 6.60
C ASN A 307 -5.87 12.68 5.67
N LYS A 308 -6.49 11.66 6.25
CA LYS A 308 -6.86 10.41 5.59
C LYS A 308 -8.11 10.58 4.73
N SER A 309 -8.00 10.17 3.47
CA SER A 309 -9.11 10.06 2.54
C SER A 309 -8.94 8.81 1.68
N ASN A 310 -9.86 7.87 1.82
CA ASN A 310 -9.97 6.70 0.95
C ASN A 310 -11.42 6.48 0.48
N ALA A 311 -11.60 5.73 -0.60
CA ALA A 311 -12.91 5.44 -1.17
C ALA A 311 -13.70 4.49 -0.27
N THR A 312 -13.16 3.29 -0.03
CA THR A 312 -13.81 2.29 0.82
C THR A 312 -12.84 1.62 1.79
N CYS A 313 -13.34 1.24 2.96
CA CYS A 313 -12.70 0.28 3.85
C CYS A 313 -13.64 -0.92 4.04
N VAL A 314 -13.27 -2.10 3.57
CA VAL A 314 -14.00 -3.36 3.78
C VAL A 314 -13.40 -4.11 4.96
N HIS A 315 -14.26 -4.55 5.89
CA HIS A 315 -13.87 -5.32 7.06
C HIS A 315 -14.76 -6.54 7.27
N SER A 316 -14.22 -7.74 7.03
CA SER A 316 -14.87 -9.03 7.34
C SER A 316 -16.30 -9.25 6.80
N THR A 317 -16.74 -8.49 5.79
CA THR A 317 -18.03 -8.69 5.09
C THR A 317 -17.90 -9.79 4.05
N GLU A 318 -18.79 -10.79 4.08
CA GLU A 318 -18.60 -12.05 3.34
C GLU A 318 -18.51 -11.87 1.81
N ARG A 319 -19.41 -11.08 1.21
CA ARG A 319 -19.46 -10.79 -0.23
C ARG A 319 -19.66 -9.31 -0.48
N VAL A 320 -18.73 -8.69 -1.21
CA VAL A 320 -18.79 -7.28 -1.55
C VAL A 320 -18.61 -7.10 -3.06
N TYR A 321 -19.49 -6.34 -3.70
CA TYR A 321 -19.39 -5.97 -5.10
C TYR A 321 -19.41 -4.44 -5.27
N ILE A 322 -18.33 -3.90 -5.81
CA ILE A 322 -18.17 -2.48 -6.11
C ILE A 322 -18.08 -2.35 -7.63
N GLU A 323 -19.08 -1.72 -8.23
CA GLU A 323 -19.27 -1.72 -9.69
C GLU A 323 -19.45 -0.29 -10.21
N ASN A 324 -18.68 0.07 -11.24
CA ASN A 324 -18.79 1.37 -11.89
C ASN A 324 -18.67 2.53 -10.88
N CYS A 325 -17.69 2.40 -9.98
CA CYS A 325 -17.38 3.38 -8.95
C CYS A 325 -15.99 3.96 -9.19
N HIS A 326 -15.88 5.28 -9.13
CA HIS A 326 -14.65 5.99 -9.46
C HIS A 326 -14.12 6.72 -8.24
N ALA A 327 -12.80 6.78 -8.09
CA ALA A 327 -12.17 7.44 -6.99
C ALA A 327 -11.04 8.33 -7.48
N ARG A 328 -10.98 9.55 -6.93
CA ARG A 328 -9.88 10.47 -7.22
C ARG A 328 -9.50 11.32 -6.04
N LYS A 329 -8.29 11.86 -6.10
CA LYS A 329 -7.72 12.72 -5.06
C LYS A 329 -7.59 12.02 -3.70
N MET A 330 -7.23 10.74 -3.68
CA MET A 330 -7.15 10.00 -2.42
C MET A 330 -5.78 10.18 -1.77
N SER A 331 -5.74 10.59 -0.50
CA SER A 331 -4.49 10.72 0.27
C SER A 331 -4.01 9.39 0.85
N ALA A 332 -4.92 8.42 1.01
CA ALA A 332 -4.65 7.09 1.57
C ALA A 332 -4.88 5.98 0.53
N GLU A 333 -4.79 4.73 0.97
CA GLU A 333 -5.07 3.54 0.15
C GLU A 333 -6.53 3.55 -0.29
N CYS A 334 -6.78 3.73 -1.58
CA CYS A 334 -8.09 4.11 -2.11
C CYS A 334 -9.17 3.06 -1.82
N PHE A 335 -9.02 1.84 -2.32
CA PHE A 335 -9.88 0.72 -2.00
C PHE A 335 -9.13 -0.20 -1.03
N TYR A 336 -9.49 -0.10 0.25
CA TYR A 336 -8.83 -0.81 1.34
C TYR A 336 -9.67 -1.96 1.85
N ALA A 337 -9.03 -3.09 2.15
CA ALA A 337 -9.63 -4.24 2.81
C ALA A 337 -8.73 -4.77 3.94
N ARG A 338 -9.38 -5.28 4.99
CA ARG A 338 -8.74 -5.99 6.11
C ARG A 338 -9.77 -6.86 6.83
N GLY A 339 -9.34 -7.70 7.77
CA GLY A 339 -10.24 -8.50 8.59
C GLY A 339 -9.67 -9.84 8.97
N ASP A 340 -10.56 -10.69 9.48
CA ASP A 340 -10.26 -12.09 9.76
C ASP A 340 -10.08 -12.87 8.45
N SER A 341 -9.38 -13.99 8.52
CA SER A 341 -9.16 -14.86 7.36
C SER A 341 -8.82 -16.28 7.78
N ARG A 342 -8.94 -17.24 6.84
CA ARG A 342 -8.56 -18.64 7.10
C ARG A 342 -7.08 -18.77 7.45
N LYS A 343 -6.78 -19.60 8.45
CA LYS A 343 -5.42 -19.96 8.87
C LYS A 343 -5.25 -21.47 8.71
N GLY A 344 -4.60 -21.89 7.63
CA GLY A 344 -4.53 -23.31 7.26
C GLY A 344 -5.94 -23.86 7.01
N ALA A 345 -6.33 -24.91 7.76
CA ALA A 345 -7.68 -25.47 7.69
C ALA A 345 -8.71 -24.73 8.57
N ALA A 346 -8.28 -23.86 9.48
CA ALA A 346 -9.18 -23.16 10.40
C ALA A 346 -9.94 -22.04 9.68
N VAL A 347 -11.26 -22.04 9.82
CA VAL A 347 -12.17 -21.05 9.23
C VAL A 347 -12.68 -20.12 10.33
N PRO A 348 -12.50 -18.79 10.21
CA PRO A 348 -13.05 -17.85 11.18
C PRO A 348 -14.57 -17.73 11.02
N ASN A 349 -15.24 -17.23 12.06
CA ASN A 349 -16.70 -17.06 12.07
C ASN A 349 -17.20 -16.11 10.97
N SER A 350 -16.44 -15.05 10.70
CA SER A 350 -16.69 -14.10 9.61
C SER A 350 -15.37 -13.76 8.92
N TYR A 351 -15.41 -13.63 7.60
CA TYR A 351 -14.31 -13.11 6.78
C TYR A 351 -14.80 -12.84 5.36
N THR A 352 -14.04 -12.05 4.62
CA THR A 352 -14.32 -11.73 3.22
C THR A 352 -14.02 -12.91 2.32
N ARG A 353 -15.07 -13.51 1.72
CA ARG A 353 -15.00 -14.66 0.80
C ARG A 353 -15.02 -14.27 -0.66
N SER A 354 -15.54 -13.08 -0.97
CA SER A 354 -15.53 -12.50 -2.31
C SER A 354 -15.56 -10.98 -2.22
N LEU A 355 -14.63 -10.35 -2.93
CA LEU A 355 -14.51 -8.89 -3.03
C LEU A 355 -14.23 -8.52 -4.47
N ILE A 356 -15.23 -7.97 -5.17
CA ILE A 356 -15.13 -7.72 -6.61
C ILE A 356 -15.21 -6.22 -6.87
N TYR A 357 -14.20 -5.70 -7.56
CA TYR A 357 -14.18 -4.37 -8.17
C TYR A 357 -14.32 -4.53 -9.68
N SER A 358 -15.34 -3.92 -10.27
CA SER A 358 -15.64 -4.06 -11.70
C SER A 358 -15.92 -2.72 -12.35
N ARG A 359 -15.21 -2.40 -13.44
CA ARG A 359 -15.35 -1.12 -14.17
C ARG A 359 -15.12 0.10 -13.27
N CYS A 360 -14.25 -0.03 -12.27
CA CYS A 360 -13.90 1.07 -11.37
C CYS A 360 -12.71 1.87 -11.92
N SER A 361 -12.50 3.08 -11.42
CA SER A 361 -11.23 3.79 -11.65
C SER A 361 -10.63 4.37 -10.39
N VAL A 362 -9.31 4.39 -10.33
CA VAL A 362 -8.53 5.14 -9.34
C VAL A 362 -7.60 6.06 -10.08
N THR A 363 -7.82 7.37 -9.96
CA THR A 363 -7.00 8.39 -10.61
C THR A 363 -6.50 9.39 -9.59
N ASP A 364 -5.24 9.81 -9.65
CA ASP A 364 -4.70 10.84 -8.74
C ASP A 364 -4.81 10.39 -7.26
N CYS A 365 -4.06 9.36 -6.91
CA CYS A 365 -4.01 8.79 -5.56
C CYS A 365 -2.58 8.85 -5.02
N ALA A 366 -2.43 9.25 -3.78
CA ALA A 366 -1.15 9.35 -3.12
C ALA A 366 -0.57 7.96 -2.75
N ARG A 367 -1.43 6.99 -2.41
CA ARG A 367 -1.06 5.62 -1.97
C ARG A 367 -1.61 4.56 -2.89
N ASN A 368 -1.87 3.37 -2.36
CA ASN A 368 -2.26 2.23 -3.16
C ASN A 368 -3.65 2.43 -3.77
N ALA A 369 -3.85 1.96 -5.00
CA ALA A 369 -5.19 1.96 -5.60
C ALA A 369 -6.09 0.90 -4.96
N PHE A 370 -5.56 -0.31 -4.82
CA PHE A 370 -6.21 -1.42 -4.14
C PHE A 370 -5.21 -2.01 -3.13
N ASN A 371 -5.61 -2.11 -1.86
CA ASN A 371 -4.80 -2.76 -0.83
C ASN A 371 -5.66 -3.73 -0.02
N ASN A 372 -5.18 -4.96 0.13
CA ASN A 372 -5.73 -5.89 1.10
C ASN A 372 -4.68 -6.39 2.10
N ASN A 373 -4.82 -5.97 3.36
CA ASN A 373 -3.96 -6.32 4.48
C ASN A 373 -4.36 -7.63 5.19
N ASP A 374 -5.31 -8.38 4.65
CA ASP A 374 -5.69 -9.72 5.13
C ASP A 374 -5.54 -10.81 4.04
N GLN A 375 -5.97 -12.03 4.37
CA GLN A 375 -5.97 -13.17 3.44
C GLN A 375 -7.38 -13.47 2.92
N ALA A 376 -8.17 -12.45 2.61
CA ALA A 376 -9.49 -12.57 1.96
C ALA A 376 -9.40 -13.39 0.68
N GLU A 377 -10.54 -13.93 0.29
CA GLU A 377 -10.65 -14.86 -0.81
C GLU A 377 -11.45 -14.27 -1.96
N GLY A 378 -11.19 -14.76 -3.16
CA GLY A 378 -11.98 -14.41 -4.33
C GLY A 378 -12.00 -12.90 -4.60
N THR A 379 -10.89 -12.21 -4.31
CA THR A 379 -10.75 -10.79 -4.66
C THR A 379 -10.55 -10.66 -6.17
N ALA A 380 -11.29 -9.77 -6.82
CA ALA A 380 -11.19 -9.56 -8.26
C ALA A 380 -11.18 -8.07 -8.61
N ILE A 381 -10.24 -7.65 -9.46
CA ILE A 381 -10.12 -6.30 -10.02
C ILE A 381 -10.26 -6.46 -11.54
N LEU A 382 -11.42 -6.07 -12.07
CA LEU A 382 -11.87 -6.41 -13.40
C LEU A 382 -12.20 -5.17 -14.22
N ASN A 383 -11.54 -5.01 -15.37
CA ASN A 383 -11.82 -3.94 -16.33
C ASN A 383 -11.74 -2.53 -15.70
N CYS A 384 -10.81 -2.35 -14.76
CA CYS A 384 -10.60 -1.10 -14.05
C CYS A 384 -9.51 -0.24 -14.71
N ARG A 385 -9.51 1.06 -14.40
CA ARG A 385 -8.47 2.01 -14.79
C ARG A 385 -7.72 2.52 -13.56
N VAL A 386 -6.39 2.42 -13.56
CA VAL A 386 -5.53 2.94 -12.49
C VAL A 386 -4.50 3.87 -13.09
N GLU A 387 -4.49 5.12 -12.64
CA GLU A 387 -3.68 6.17 -13.25
C GLU A 387 -3.17 7.18 -12.22
N ASN A 388 -1.88 7.52 -12.27
CA ASN A 388 -1.26 8.47 -11.35
C ASN A 388 -1.49 8.06 -9.89
N VAL A 389 -0.89 6.92 -9.51
CA VAL A 389 -1.04 6.32 -8.18
C VAL A 389 0.33 6.22 -7.53
N GLY A 390 0.53 6.89 -6.40
CA GLY A 390 1.85 7.04 -5.76
C GLY A 390 2.31 5.80 -5.00
N GLY A 391 1.38 4.92 -4.62
CA GLY A 391 1.66 3.59 -4.07
C GLY A 391 1.41 2.48 -5.08
N CYS A 392 1.28 1.24 -4.60
CA CYS A 392 0.99 0.06 -5.42
C CYS A 392 -0.35 0.18 -6.15
N ALA A 393 -0.41 -0.23 -7.42
CA ALA A 393 -1.69 -0.48 -8.08
C ALA A 393 -2.48 -1.57 -7.35
N TRP A 394 -1.80 -2.60 -6.88
CA TRP A 394 -2.35 -3.63 -6.00
C TRP A 394 -1.31 -4.04 -4.97
N GLU A 395 -1.70 -4.17 -3.72
CA GLU A 395 -0.90 -4.84 -2.70
C GLU A 395 -1.79 -5.79 -1.90
N GLY A 396 -1.39 -7.05 -1.76
CA GLY A 396 -2.14 -7.90 -0.84
C GLY A 396 -1.68 -9.34 -0.65
N ALA A 397 -2.08 -9.86 0.50
CA ALA A 397 -1.90 -11.24 0.96
C ALA A 397 -3.11 -12.14 0.64
N SER A 398 -4.01 -11.68 -0.23
CA SER A 398 -5.24 -12.40 -0.54
C SER A 398 -5.01 -13.72 -1.29
N ARG A 399 -6.07 -14.52 -1.36
CA ARG A 399 -6.11 -15.82 -2.04
C ARG A 399 -7.09 -15.78 -3.21
N PHE A 400 -6.77 -16.57 -4.24
CA PHE A 400 -7.60 -16.72 -5.44
C PHE A 400 -7.90 -15.38 -6.13
N VAL A 401 -6.91 -14.49 -6.17
CA VAL A 401 -7.06 -13.14 -6.68
C VAL A 401 -7.07 -13.14 -8.21
N LYS A 402 -7.90 -12.29 -8.81
CA LYS A 402 -7.93 -12.03 -10.25
C LYS A 402 -7.70 -10.56 -10.54
N ILE A 403 -6.71 -10.24 -11.36
CA ILE A 403 -6.46 -8.89 -11.87
C ILE A 403 -6.51 -8.99 -13.39
N GLN A 404 -7.66 -8.65 -13.97
CA GLN A 404 -7.95 -8.95 -15.38
C GLN A 404 -8.57 -7.79 -16.16
N GLY A 405 -8.10 -7.60 -17.40
CA GLY A 405 -8.69 -6.62 -18.32
C GLY A 405 -8.45 -5.16 -17.95
N ASN A 406 -7.50 -4.87 -17.06
CA ASN A 406 -7.29 -3.53 -16.51
C ASN A 406 -6.29 -2.72 -17.34
N TYR A 407 -6.34 -1.40 -17.16
CA TYR A 407 -5.34 -0.47 -17.68
C TYR A 407 -4.63 0.24 -16.51
N PHE A 408 -3.30 0.18 -16.51
CA PHE A 408 -2.42 0.75 -15.50
C PHE A 408 -1.45 1.75 -16.15
N ARG A 409 -1.41 2.98 -15.66
CA ARG A 409 -0.49 4.03 -16.13
C ARG A 409 0.09 4.81 -14.95
N ASN A 410 1.40 5.01 -14.94
CA ASN A 410 2.08 5.83 -13.93
C ASN A 410 1.65 5.50 -12.48
N CYS A 411 1.75 4.22 -12.13
CA CYS A 411 1.32 3.69 -10.84
C CYS A 411 2.39 2.78 -10.24
N GLY A 412 2.36 2.51 -8.94
CA GLY A 412 3.23 1.52 -8.34
C GLY A 412 2.88 0.09 -8.74
N SER A 413 3.60 -0.87 -8.16
CA SER A 413 3.49 -2.28 -8.50
C SER A 413 2.12 -2.89 -8.28
N ILE A 414 1.86 -3.99 -8.99
CA ILE A 414 1.08 -5.10 -8.49
C ILE A 414 2.02 -5.96 -7.62
N ALA A 415 1.90 -5.84 -6.31
CA ALA A 415 2.68 -6.54 -5.31
C ALA A 415 1.88 -7.69 -4.68
N LEU A 416 2.33 -8.92 -4.92
CA LEU A 416 1.66 -10.14 -4.51
C LEU A 416 2.39 -10.75 -3.32
N GLY A 417 1.64 -11.18 -2.30
CA GLY A 417 2.20 -11.76 -1.09
C GLY A 417 2.43 -10.68 -0.03
N ASN A 418 3.70 -10.35 0.22
CA ASN A 418 4.12 -9.44 1.31
C ASN A 418 3.72 -9.92 2.73
N VAL A 419 3.47 -11.23 2.90
CA VAL A 419 3.28 -11.82 4.23
C VAL A 419 4.66 -12.18 4.79
N ARG A 420 5.20 -11.31 5.64
CA ARG A 420 6.50 -11.50 6.28
C ARG A 420 6.38 -12.40 7.52
N ARG A 421 5.97 -13.65 7.30
CA ARG A 421 5.80 -14.66 8.36
C ARG A 421 6.10 -16.05 7.81
N ARG A 422 6.73 -16.90 8.65
CA ARG A 422 7.11 -18.28 8.29
C ARG A 422 6.25 -19.39 8.90
N ALA A 423 5.04 -19.09 9.36
CA ALA A 423 4.23 -20.08 10.08
C ALA A 423 3.79 -21.28 9.21
N GLU A 424 3.54 -22.40 9.89
CA GLU A 424 3.22 -23.70 9.31
C GLU A 424 1.89 -23.71 8.54
N ASP A 425 0.91 -22.91 8.98
CA ASP A 425 -0.39 -22.77 8.32
C ASP A 425 -0.27 -22.31 6.85
N LEU A 426 0.79 -21.59 6.50
CA LEU A 426 1.09 -21.17 5.12
C LEU A 426 1.61 -22.30 4.22
N GLU A 427 2.04 -23.44 4.79
CA GLU A 427 2.38 -24.65 4.04
C GLU A 427 1.13 -25.51 3.74
N VAL A 428 0.08 -25.35 4.54
CA VAL A 428 -1.21 -26.04 4.36
C VAL A 428 -2.08 -25.27 3.36
N LEU A 429 -2.20 -23.96 3.56
CA LEU A 429 -2.93 -23.07 2.67
C LEU A 429 -2.10 -21.81 2.43
N GLY A 430 -1.48 -21.75 1.24
CA GLY A 430 -0.70 -20.62 0.78
C GLY A 430 -1.50 -19.31 0.71
N THR A 431 -0.79 -18.24 0.39
CA THR A 431 -1.29 -16.88 0.27
C THR A 431 -0.61 -16.26 -0.96
N GLY A 432 -1.07 -15.10 -1.41
CA GLY A 432 -0.51 -14.48 -2.60
C GLY A 432 -0.83 -15.27 -3.87
N GLN A 433 -1.91 -16.04 -3.90
CA GLN A 433 -2.36 -16.81 -5.07
C GLN A 433 -3.11 -15.89 -6.03
N HIS A 434 -2.58 -15.68 -7.24
CA HIS A 434 -3.10 -14.69 -8.17
C HIS A 434 -3.10 -15.17 -9.62
N ILE A 435 -4.07 -14.67 -10.38
CA ILE A 435 -4.07 -14.64 -11.84
C ILE A 435 -4.03 -13.18 -12.28
N ILE A 436 -2.97 -12.80 -12.99
CA ILE A 436 -2.80 -11.47 -13.60
C ILE A 436 -2.86 -11.67 -15.11
N SER A 437 -3.96 -11.26 -15.75
CA SER A 437 -4.09 -11.46 -17.19
C SER A 437 -4.78 -10.37 -17.98
N ASP A 438 -4.41 -10.26 -19.25
CA ASP A 438 -5.12 -9.42 -20.21
C ASP A 438 -5.12 -7.92 -19.80
N ASN A 439 -4.08 -7.48 -19.08
CA ASN A 439 -3.93 -6.10 -18.63
C ASN A 439 -2.97 -5.32 -19.54
N TYR A 440 -3.13 -4.00 -19.54
CA TYR A 440 -2.21 -3.06 -20.18
C TYR A 440 -1.43 -2.28 -19.12
N PHE A 441 -0.11 -2.19 -19.28
CA PHE A 441 0.80 -1.42 -18.45
C PHE A 441 1.53 -0.38 -19.30
N GLU A 442 1.38 0.90 -18.98
CA GLU A 442 1.95 2.00 -19.77
C GLU A 442 2.84 2.92 -18.91
N GLU A 443 3.93 3.40 -19.52
CA GLU A 443 4.88 4.38 -18.98
C GLU A 443 5.73 3.88 -17.80
N GLY A 444 5.22 4.00 -16.58
CA GLY A 444 6.06 4.10 -15.39
C GLY A 444 5.58 3.38 -14.15
N CYS A 445 6.55 3.05 -13.30
CA CYS A 445 6.35 2.54 -11.95
C CYS A 445 6.76 3.60 -10.91
N SER A 446 5.79 4.17 -10.19
CA SER A 446 6.00 5.35 -9.32
C SER A 446 6.53 5.01 -7.91
N TYR A 447 6.29 3.78 -7.44
CA TYR A 447 6.57 3.35 -6.07
C TYR A 447 7.72 2.36 -5.97
N SER A 448 7.96 1.58 -7.01
CA SER A 448 9.03 0.59 -7.07
C SER A 448 9.70 0.60 -8.45
N ASN A 449 10.70 -0.26 -8.64
CA ASN A 449 11.36 -0.42 -9.92
C ASN A 449 10.78 -1.57 -10.78
N THR A 450 9.70 -2.24 -10.33
CA THR A 450 9.12 -3.39 -11.05
C THR A 450 7.59 -3.37 -11.02
N MET A 451 6.94 -3.58 -12.16
CA MET A 451 5.48 -3.53 -12.23
C MET A 451 4.79 -4.72 -11.57
N ILE A 452 5.16 -5.95 -11.87
CA ILE A 452 4.59 -7.15 -11.23
C ILE A 452 5.64 -7.78 -10.32
N MET A 453 5.35 -7.80 -9.02
CA MET A 453 6.26 -8.23 -7.97
C MET A 453 5.69 -9.44 -7.23
N VAL A 454 6.27 -10.62 -7.47
CA VAL A 454 5.91 -11.86 -6.77
C VAL A 454 6.94 -12.13 -5.69
N GLY A 455 6.53 -12.04 -4.43
CA GLY A 455 7.44 -12.22 -3.29
C GLY A 455 6.78 -12.75 -2.04
N SER A 456 7.57 -12.85 -0.96
CA SER A 456 7.19 -13.18 0.42
C SER A 456 5.88 -13.98 0.53
N THR A 457 6.01 -15.30 0.49
CA THR A 457 4.99 -16.37 0.62
C THR A 457 4.08 -16.63 -0.58
N ALA A 458 4.09 -15.78 -1.62
CA ALA A 458 3.26 -15.97 -2.81
C ALA A 458 3.47 -17.35 -3.45
N THR A 459 2.39 -18.05 -3.78
CA THR A 459 2.45 -19.35 -4.45
C THR A 459 1.29 -19.50 -5.42
N GLN A 460 1.47 -20.32 -6.47
CA GLN A 460 0.45 -20.59 -7.49
C GLN A 460 0.01 -19.28 -8.17
N VAL A 461 0.97 -18.67 -8.85
CA VAL A 461 0.80 -17.38 -9.53
C VAL A 461 0.86 -17.58 -11.04
N ILE A 462 -0.10 -17.01 -11.77
CA ILE A 462 -0.14 -17.02 -13.23
C ILE A 462 -0.14 -15.59 -13.72
N ILE A 463 0.86 -15.23 -14.53
CA ILE A 463 1.00 -13.92 -15.17
C ILE A 463 0.97 -14.14 -16.68
N LYS A 464 -0.15 -13.84 -17.34
CA LYS A 464 -0.31 -14.17 -18.76
C LYS A 464 -1.02 -13.13 -19.60
N ASN A 465 -0.74 -13.11 -20.90
CA ASN A 465 -1.44 -12.26 -21.88
C ASN A 465 -1.45 -10.76 -21.52
N ASN A 466 -0.47 -10.26 -20.76
CA ASN A 466 -0.39 -8.83 -20.46
C ASN A 466 0.42 -8.11 -21.55
N VAL A 467 0.11 -6.83 -21.73
CA VAL A 467 0.80 -5.96 -22.68
C VAL A 467 1.46 -4.82 -21.92
N PHE A 468 2.78 -4.74 -21.97
CA PHE A 468 3.56 -3.59 -21.51
C PHE A 468 3.87 -2.72 -22.73
N VAL A 469 3.61 -1.42 -22.62
CA VAL A 469 3.74 -0.45 -23.70
C VAL A 469 4.65 0.67 -23.25
N ASN A 470 5.70 0.96 -24.02
CA ASN A 470 6.68 2.03 -23.71
C ASN A 470 7.25 1.93 -22.28
N PHE A 471 7.49 0.72 -21.79
CA PHE A 471 7.66 0.49 -20.36
C PHE A 471 9.12 0.62 -19.95
N ASN A 472 9.48 1.80 -19.42
CA ASN A 472 10.87 2.12 -19.07
C ASN A 472 11.23 1.67 -17.64
N TYR A 473 10.72 0.52 -17.17
CA TYR A 473 10.99 -0.09 -15.87
C TYR A 473 11.05 -1.61 -15.99
N SER A 474 11.41 -2.33 -14.92
CA SER A 474 11.36 -3.80 -14.97
C SER A 474 9.91 -4.28 -14.99
N ALA A 475 9.60 -5.29 -15.80
CA ALA A 475 8.20 -5.71 -15.97
C ALA A 475 7.77 -6.69 -14.89
N ILE A 476 8.49 -7.80 -14.72
CA ILE A 476 8.11 -8.89 -13.81
C ILE A 476 9.32 -9.33 -12.98
N SER A 477 9.14 -9.45 -11.66
CA SER A 477 10.15 -10.04 -10.78
C SER A 477 9.52 -11.08 -9.86
N VAL A 478 10.14 -12.26 -9.83
CA VAL A 478 9.87 -13.32 -8.86
C VAL A 478 11.07 -13.38 -7.91
N PHE A 479 10.94 -12.77 -6.74
CA PHE A 479 12.08 -12.58 -5.83
C PHE A 479 12.04 -13.54 -4.63
N GLY A 480 13.04 -14.42 -4.54
CA GLY A 480 13.26 -15.32 -3.42
C GLY A 480 14.11 -14.72 -2.30
N GLU A 481 14.79 -13.61 -2.59
CA GLU A 481 15.62 -12.93 -1.61
C GLU A 481 14.75 -12.24 -0.55
N GLY A 482 15.23 -12.22 0.69
CA GLY A 482 14.42 -11.73 1.82
C GLY A 482 15.15 -11.87 3.15
N ASN A 483 14.49 -11.45 4.22
CA ASN A 483 14.97 -11.57 5.60
C ASN A 483 14.46 -12.88 6.26
N THR A 484 14.81 -13.11 7.52
CA THR A 484 14.39 -14.29 8.30
C THR A 484 12.88 -14.47 8.45
N CYS A 485 12.06 -13.45 8.21
CA CYS A 485 10.60 -13.57 8.24
C CYS A 485 10.00 -14.03 6.90
N ASP A 486 10.73 -13.91 5.80
CA ASP A 486 10.18 -14.16 4.46
C ASP A 486 10.21 -15.65 4.15
N LYS A 487 9.15 -16.16 3.51
CA LYS A 487 9.19 -17.43 2.75
C LYS A 487 9.33 -17.10 1.26
N PRO A 488 10.21 -17.76 0.50
CA PRO A 488 10.33 -17.50 -0.92
C PRO A 488 9.04 -17.88 -1.67
N PRO A 489 8.73 -17.20 -2.78
CA PRO A 489 7.64 -17.60 -3.64
C PRO A 489 7.98 -18.89 -4.41
N GLU A 490 6.96 -19.58 -4.93
CA GLU A 490 7.12 -20.79 -5.74
C GLU A 490 5.88 -21.04 -6.63
N ASN A 491 6.01 -21.91 -7.63
CA ASN A 491 4.93 -22.29 -8.56
C ASN A 491 4.39 -21.09 -9.34
N VAL A 492 5.26 -20.44 -10.12
CA VAL A 492 4.91 -19.25 -10.92
C VAL A 492 4.97 -19.59 -12.40
N ILE A 493 3.94 -19.19 -13.16
CA ILE A 493 3.90 -19.30 -14.61
C ILE A 493 3.81 -17.89 -15.19
N ILE A 494 4.76 -17.55 -16.07
CA ILE A 494 4.82 -16.28 -16.79
C ILE A 494 4.74 -16.59 -18.29
N SER A 495 3.60 -16.33 -18.92
CA SER A 495 3.44 -16.73 -20.32
C SER A 495 2.68 -15.79 -21.23
N SER A 496 3.01 -15.80 -22.52
CA SER A 496 2.24 -15.07 -23.55
C SER A 496 2.12 -13.57 -23.30
N ASN A 497 3.06 -12.96 -22.57
CA ASN A 497 3.08 -11.51 -22.37
C ASN A 497 3.83 -10.82 -23.53
N SER A 498 3.34 -9.65 -23.93
CA SER A 498 4.07 -8.75 -24.84
C SER A 498 4.69 -7.63 -24.01
N ILE A 499 6.02 -7.54 -24.00
CA ILE A 499 6.79 -6.65 -23.15
C ILE A 499 7.61 -5.70 -24.02
N ASP A 500 7.01 -4.56 -24.38
CA ASP A 500 7.71 -3.44 -25.00
C ASP A 500 8.41 -2.60 -23.93
N LEU A 501 9.72 -2.74 -23.84
CA LEU A 501 10.55 -1.98 -22.90
C LEU A 501 11.05 -0.66 -23.48
N THR A 502 10.58 -0.21 -24.65
CA THR A 502 11.09 1.02 -25.29
C THR A 502 10.93 2.25 -24.37
N ALA A 503 12.04 2.96 -24.12
CA ALA A 503 12.03 4.22 -23.40
C ALA A 503 11.54 5.38 -24.30
N ALA A 504 10.23 5.48 -24.54
CA ALA A 504 9.66 6.45 -25.48
C ALA A 504 9.50 7.87 -24.91
N LEU A 505 9.40 8.01 -23.58
CA LEU A 505 9.03 9.26 -22.90
C LEU A 505 10.13 9.79 -21.94
N GLY A 506 11.38 9.38 -22.14
CA GLY A 506 12.50 9.81 -21.32
C GLY A 506 13.77 9.02 -21.60
N GLU A 507 14.81 9.26 -20.80
CA GLU A 507 16.08 8.54 -20.93
C GLU A 507 15.92 7.06 -20.60
N SER A 508 16.63 6.22 -21.36
CA SER A 508 16.73 4.79 -21.04
C SER A 508 17.42 4.61 -19.69
N ARG A 509 16.96 3.61 -18.91
CA ARG A 509 17.55 3.24 -17.62
C ARG A 509 17.83 1.74 -17.55
N ARG A 510 18.71 1.32 -16.65
CA ARG A 510 18.93 -0.11 -16.40
C ARG A 510 17.64 -0.78 -15.91
N ARG A 511 17.22 -1.85 -16.59
CA ARG A 511 15.98 -2.59 -16.27
C ARG A 511 16.02 -4.00 -16.84
N THR A 512 15.20 -4.87 -16.26
CA THR A 512 15.08 -6.28 -16.65
C THR A 512 13.63 -6.60 -16.98
N ALA A 513 13.35 -7.24 -18.11
CA ALA A 513 11.98 -7.64 -18.43
C ALA A 513 11.45 -8.65 -17.41
N ILE A 514 12.17 -9.74 -17.20
CA ILE A 514 11.80 -10.80 -16.26
C ILE A 514 13.01 -11.16 -15.38
N ARG A 515 12.87 -11.00 -14.07
CA ARG A 515 13.91 -11.37 -13.08
C ARG A 515 13.45 -12.52 -12.20
N LEU A 516 14.25 -13.57 -12.10
CA LEU A 516 13.93 -14.79 -11.35
C LEU A 516 15.01 -15.12 -10.32
N THR A 517 14.64 -15.13 -9.04
CA THR A 517 15.51 -15.56 -7.92
C THR A 517 14.81 -16.54 -6.97
N ALA A 518 13.70 -17.14 -7.42
CA ALA A 518 12.95 -18.14 -6.66
C ALA A 518 12.64 -19.37 -7.55
N PRO A 519 12.53 -20.58 -6.97
CA PRO A 519 12.39 -21.82 -7.72
C PRO A 519 10.97 -22.03 -8.27
N PHE A 520 10.81 -23.10 -9.08
CA PHE A 520 9.53 -23.54 -9.64
C PHE A 520 8.85 -22.50 -10.53
N VAL A 521 9.61 -21.93 -11.46
CA VAL A 521 9.13 -20.92 -12.39
C VAL A 521 9.15 -21.43 -13.82
N THR A 522 8.06 -21.23 -14.56
CA THR A 522 8.01 -21.42 -16.01
C THR A 522 7.85 -20.06 -16.68
N VAL A 523 8.72 -19.75 -17.64
CA VAL A 523 8.66 -18.55 -18.49
C VAL A 523 8.54 -19.00 -19.93
N SER A 524 7.36 -18.82 -20.53
CA SER A 524 7.12 -19.29 -21.89
C SER A 524 6.39 -18.34 -22.81
N ASP A 525 6.66 -18.40 -24.11
CA ASP A 525 5.85 -17.73 -25.14
C ASP A 525 5.76 -16.19 -24.98
N ASN A 526 6.71 -15.56 -24.28
CA ASN A 526 6.72 -14.11 -24.10
C ASN A 526 7.45 -13.44 -25.26
N HIS A 527 6.97 -12.26 -25.67
CA HIS A 527 7.65 -11.41 -26.65
C HIS A 527 8.23 -10.20 -25.92
N ILE A 528 9.56 -10.15 -25.81
CA ILE A 528 10.32 -9.16 -25.03
C ILE A 528 11.18 -8.36 -25.98
N TYR A 529 11.00 -7.05 -26.06
CA TYR A 529 11.73 -6.25 -27.03
C TYR A 529 11.91 -4.80 -26.63
N VAL A 530 12.83 -4.14 -27.32
CA VAL A 530 12.85 -2.69 -27.50
C VAL A 530 12.76 -2.38 -28.99
N ARG A 531 12.13 -1.27 -29.35
CA ARG A 531 12.12 -0.80 -30.74
C ARG A 531 13.47 -0.16 -31.05
N GLY A 532 14.32 -0.87 -31.79
CA GLY A 532 15.70 -0.49 -32.04
C GLY A 532 16.67 -1.29 -31.17
N LYS A 533 17.62 -0.61 -30.52
CA LYS A 533 18.62 -1.25 -29.68
C LYS A 533 18.84 -0.47 -28.39
N ASP A 534 18.91 -1.15 -27.24
CA ASP A 534 19.10 -0.51 -25.93
C ASP A 534 20.05 -1.34 -25.03
N PRO A 535 21.31 -0.91 -24.85
CA PRO A 535 22.32 -1.66 -24.11
C PRO A 535 22.07 -1.73 -22.59
N LEU A 536 21.12 -0.94 -22.07
CA LEU A 536 20.79 -0.93 -20.64
C LEU A 536 19.73 -1.96 -20.26
N VAL A 537 19.18 -2.70 -21.24
CA VAL A 537 18.07 -3.62 -21.03
C VAL A 537 18.54 -5.07 -21.02
N THR A 538 18.13 -5.79 -19.98
CA THR A 538 18.21 -7.25 -19.91
C THR A 538 16.84 -7.87 -20.17
N GLY A 539 16.77 -8.90 -21.01
CA GLY A 539 15.54 -9.65 -21.23
C GLY A 539 15.16 -10.49 -20.03
N ILE A 540 15.89 -11.57 -19.80
CA ILE A 540 15.64 -12.50 -18.69
C ILE A 540 16.89 -12.61 -17.82
N SER A 541 16.75 -12.36 -16.51
CA SER A 541 17.83 -12.47 -15.52
C SER A 541 17.53 -13.61 -14.55
N LEU A 542 18.48 -14.53 -14.40
CA LEU A 542 18.35 -15.75 -13.63
C LEU A 542 19.35 -15.77 -12.47
N SER A 543 18.89 -16.14 -11.28
CA SER A 543 19.78 -16.48 -10.17
C SER A 543 20.35 -17.90 -10.33
N ASP A 544 21.60 -18.13 -9.96
CA ASP A 544 22.23 -19.46 -10.05
C ASP A 544 21.61 -20.51 -9.09
N ASP A 545 20.84 -20.08 -8.09
CA ASP A 545 20.16 -20.98 -7.15
C ASP A 545 18.77 -21.45 -7.60
N LEU A 546 18.39 -21.17 -8.83
CA LEU A 546 17.11 -21.59 -9.37
C LEU A 546 17.01 -23.11 -9.52
N THR A 547 15.87 -23.67 -9.11
CA THR A 547 15.56 -25.08 -9.30
C THR A 547 14.19 -25.29 -9.93
N ARG A 548 14.10 -26.29 -10.81
CA ARG A 548 12.87 -26.67 -11.53
C ARG A 548 12.31 -25.48 -12.31
N THR A 549 13.18 -24.87 -13.11
CA THR A 549 12.90 -23.67 -13.89
C THR A 549 12.92 -24.00 -15.37
N LEU A 550 11.90 -23.56 -16.10
CA LEU A 550 11.76 -23.77 -17.55
C LEU A 550 11.66 -22.41 -18.24
N ILE A 551 12.57 -22.13 -19.17
CA ILE A 551 12.60 -20.90 -19.97
C ILE A 551 12.53 -21.30 -21.44
N HIS A 552 11.37 -21.17 -22.08
CA HIS A 552 11.23 -21.64 -23.44
C HIS A 552 10.30 -20.86 -24.35
N SER A 553 10.50 -20.97 -25.67
CA SER A 553 9.58 -20.38 -26.66
C SER A 553 9.42 -18.85 -26.54
N ASN A 554 10.35 -18.15 -25.88
CA ASN A 554 10.32 -16.69 -25.80
C ASN A 554 11.01 -16.07 -27.02
N THR A 555 10.55 -14.90 -27.44
CA THR A 555 11.21 -14.06 -28.44
C THR A 555 11.80 -12.83 -27.76
N LEU A 556 13.11 -12.62 -27.90
CA LEU A 556 13.87 -11.53 -27.29
C LEU A 556 14.56 -10.71 -28.38
N ALA A 557 14.34 -9.39 -28.44
CA ALA A 557 14.86 -8.57 -29.53
C ALA A 557 15.42 -7.19 -29.10
N GLY A 558 16.59 -6.83 -29.63
CA GLY A 558 17.18 -5.47 -29.52
C GLY A 558 17.77 -5.11 -28.16
N LEU A 559 18.01 -6.08 -27.29
CA LEU A 559 18.38 -5.85 -25.89
C LEU A 559 19.90 -5.74 -25.71
N GLY A 560 20.38 -5.11 -24.64
CA GLY A 560 21.78 -5.21 -24.25
C GLY A 560 22.14 -6.66 -23.91
N ILE A 561 21.29 -7.32 -23.14
CA ILE A 561 21.47 -8.73 -22.79
C ILE A 561 20.17 -9.49 -23.04
N GLY A 562 20.25 -10.61 -23.78
CA GLY A 562 19.10 -11.48 -24.00
C GLY A 562 18.74 -12.23 -22.72
N ILE A 563 19.53 -13.24 -22.37
CA ILE A 563 19.40 -14.00 -21.12
C ILE A 563 20.72 -13.97 -20.35
N GLU A 564 20.68 -13.64 -19.07
CA GLU A 564 21.82 -13.70 -18.16
C GLU A 564 21.58 -14.62 -16.98
N SER A 565 22.69 -15.04 -16.39
CA SER A 565 22.73 -15.65 -15.06
C SER A 565 23.60 -14.82 -14.12
N LEU A 566 23.22 -14.79 -12.84
CA LEU A 566 23.92 -14.06 -11.78
C LEU A 566 24.25 -14.97 -10.60
N PRO A 567 25.48 -14.87 -10.06
CA PRO A 567 25.91 -15.67 -8.92
C PRO A 567 25.15 -15.30 -7.65
N VAL A 568 24.93 -16.30 -6.82
CA VAL A 568 24.31 -16.12 -5.50
C VAL A 568 25.40 -15.92 -4.47
N VAL A 569 25.62 -14.66 -4.11
CA VAL A 569 26.63 -14.26 -3.12
C VAL A 569 25.97 -14.08 -1.76
N GLY A 570 26.50 -14.70 -0.72
CA GLY A 570 26.04 -14.54 0.65
C GLY A 570 27.19 -14.25 1.62
N SER A 571 26.85 -14.04 2.89
CA SER A 571 27.82 -13.90 3.97
C SER A 571 27.38 -14.70 5.18
N VAL A 572 28.35 -15.23 5.92
CA VAL A 572 28.15 -15.89 7.21
C VAL A 572 27.69 -14.85 8.23
N GLY A 573 26.64 -15.17 8.98
CA GLY A 573 26.19 -14.44 10.16
C GLY A 573 26.74 -15.12 11.41
N ILE A 574 25.85 -15.52 12.31
CA ILE A 574 26.22 -16.26 13.52
C ILE A 574 26.67 -17.68 13.16
N THR A 575 27.64 -18.21 13.89
CA THR A 575 28.10 -19.61 13.80
C THR A 575 27.76 -20.39 15.06
N ASP A 576 27.46 -21.68 14.91
CA ASP A 576 27.32 -22.64 16.01
C ASP A 576 28.31 -23.80 15.78
N GLY A 577 29.52 -23.64 16.34
CA GLY A 577 30.66 -24.50 16.04
C GLY A 577 31.19 -24.33 14.62
N GLN A 578 31.89 -25.36 14.12
CA GLN A 578 32.60 -25.33 12.82
C GLN A 578 31.81 -25.94 11.67
N ARG A 579 30.54 -26.31 11.89
CA ARG A 579 29.70 -26.91 10.85
C ARG A 579 28.41 -26.18 10.63
N VAL A 580 27.93 -25.42 11.61
CA VAL A 580 26.63 -24.77 11.51
C VAL A 580 26.82 -23.27 11.43
N PHE A 581 26.14 -22.64 10.48
CA PHE A 581 26.10 -21.20 10.37
C PHE A 581 24.71 -20.71 9.97
N TYR A 582 24.43 -19.47 10.33
CA TYR A 582 23.26 -18.71 9.89
C TYR A 582 23.73 -17.69 8.87
N ARG A 583 22.92 -17.39 7.85
CA ARG A 583 23.24 -16.35 6.87
C ARG A 583 23.10 -14.97 7.50
N ALA A 584 24.01 -14.05 7.19
CA ALA A 584 23.93 -12.66 7.61
C ALA A 584 22.64 -11.96 7.08
N GLU A 585 21.99 -11.20 7.95
CA GLU A 585 20.88 -10.32 7.56
C GLU A 585 21.43 -8.98 7.09
N ARG A 586 20.91 -8.49 5.96
CA ARG A 586 21.15 -7.11 5.52
C ARG A 586 20.14 -6.16 6.17
N PRO A 587 20.44 -4.85 6.24
CA PRO A 587 19.52 -3.85 6.73
C PRO A 587 18.15 -3.91 6.05
N TYR A 588 17.13 -3.39 6.73
CA TYR A 588 15.77 -3.36 6.20
C TYR A 588 15.71 -2.61 4.85
N GLY A 589 15.16 -3.25 3.82
CA GLY A 589 15.11 -2.72 2.45
C GLY A 589 16.20 -3.29 1.54
N GLU A 590 17.20 -3.99 2.10
CA GLU A 590 18.14 -4.79 1.36
C GLU A 590 17.78 -6.27 1.46
N TYR A 591 17.98 -7.00 0.37
CA TYR A 591 17.65 -8.42 0.33
C TYR A 591 18.89 -9.28 0.57
N SER A 592 18.77 -10.26 1.46
CA SER A 592 19.83 -11.24 1.72
C SER A 592 19.65 -12.49 0.86
N THR A 593 20.77 -13.11 0.51
CA THR A 593 20.95 -14.33 -0.29
C THR A 593 21.88 -15.32 0.41
N PRO A 594 21.69 -16.63 0.27
CA PRO A 594 20.70 -17.32 -0.58
C PRO A 594 19.30 -17.38 0.06
N ALA A 595 18.25 -17.58 -0.73
CA ALA A 595 16.86 -17.59 -0.24
C ALA A 595 16.63 -18.61 0.91
N LEU A 596 15.85 -18.24 1.93
CA LEU A 596 15.54 -19.13 3.07
C LEU A 596 14.37 -20.06 2.73
N LEU A 597 14.69 -21.23 2.19
CA LEU A 597 13.72 -22.13 1.56
C LEU A 597 12.60 -22.63 2.48
N ARG A 598 11.52 -23.14 1.87
CA ARG A 598 10.36 -23.75 2.55
C ARG A 598 10.69 -25.14 3.10
N ILE A 599 9.81 -25.66 3.96
CA ILE A 599 9.94 -26.98 4.61
C ILE A 599 10.06 -28.11 3.58
N ARG A 600 9.25 -28.06 2.52
CA ARG A 600 9.19 -29.08 1.47
C ARG A 600 10.05 -28.72 0.24
N SER A 601 11.29 -28.30 0.48
CA SER A 601 12.26 -27.92 -0.56
C SER A 601 13.49 -28.84 -0.61
N HIS A 602 14.43 -28.56 -1.51
CA HIS A 602 15.71 -29.29 -1.59
C HIS A 602 16.66 -29.01 -0.43
N ARG A 603 16.40 -27.98 0.40
CA ARG A 603 17.16 -27.64 1.62
C ARG A 603 18.68 -27.57 1.39
N TYR A 604 19.08 -27.06 0.21
CA TYR A 604 20.48 -26.93 -0.22
C TYR A 604 21.35 -28.20 -0.10
N ARG A 605 20.76 -29.40 0.02
CA ARG A 605 21.54 -30.63 0.22
C ARG A 605 22.41 -30.94 -1.00
N GLY A 606 23.71 -31.07 -0.77
CA GLY A 606 24.73 -31.31 -1.80
C GLY A 606 25.22 -30.06 -2.52
N TRP A 607 24.71 -28.88 -2.17
CA TRP A 607 25.18 -27.62 -2.74
C TRP A 607 26.55 -27.26 -2.18
N ARG A 608 27.35 -26.56 -2.99
CA ARG A 608 28.70 -26.15 -2.61
C ARG A 608 28.72 -24.67 -2.27
N LEU A 609 29.54 -24.31 -1.30
CA LEU A 609 29.92 -22.94 -1.00
C LEU A 609 31.35 -22.76 -1.45
N ARG A 610 31.61 -21.79 -2.33
CA ARG A 610 32.96 -21.33 -2.63
C ARG A 610 33.26 -20.11 -1.79
N TRP A 611 34.29 -20.22 -0.97
CA TRP A 611 34.76 -19.14 -0.09
C TRP A 611 35.68 -18.20 -0.84
N GLU A 612 35.92 -17.01 -0.30
CA GLU A 612 36.89 -16.06 -0.88
C GLU A 612 38.31 -16.63 -0.97
N SER A 613 38.68 -17.54 -0.07
CA SER A 613 39.96 -18.27 -0.13
C SER A 613 40.08 -19.19 -1.36
N GLY A 614 39.00 -19.43 -2.10
CA GLY A 614 38.93 -20.35 -3.23
C GLY A 614 38.61 -21.80 -2.83
N GLU A 615 38.61 -22.12 -1.53
CA GLU A 615 38.20 -23.43 -1.01
C GLU A 615 36.69 -23.65 -1.19
N GLU A 616 36.27 -24.91 -1.21
CA GLU A 616 34.86 -25.27 -1.30
C GLU A 616 34.40 -26.10 -0.09
N SER A 617 33.16 -25.91 0.34
CA SER A 617 32.49 -26.74 1.35
C SER A 617 31.15 -27.24 0.85
N VAL A 618 30.70 -28.40 1.32
CA VAL A 618 29.41 -28.98 0.91
C VAL A 618 28.36 -28.78 2.00
N ILE A 619 27.18 -28.29 1.64
CA ILE A 619 26.02 -28.22 2.52
C ILE A 619 25.40 -29.61 2.64
N SER A 620 25.39 -30.14 3.86
CA SER A 620 24.71 -31.39 4.20
C SER A 620 23.20 -31.20 4.36
N ASP A 621 22.76 -30.07 4.93
CA ASP A 621 21.35 -29.73 5.15
C ASP A 621 21.16 -28.23 5.43
N PHE A 622 19.95 -27.74 5.20
CA PHE A 622 19.45 -26.45 5.69
C PHE A 622 18.17 -26.70 6.46
N ASP A 623 18.07 -26.24 7.71
CA ASP A 623 16.85 -26.35 8.50
C ASP A 623 15.94 -25.12 8.30
N PRO A 624 14.76 -25.26 7.67
CA PRO A 624 13.85 -24.15 7.39
C PRO A 624 13.11 -23.60 8.61
N ILE A 625 13.24 -24.24 9.78
CA ILE A 625 12.69 -23.79 11.06
C ILE A 625 13.70 -22.93 11.81
N SER A 626 14.90 -23.44 12.11
CA SER A 626 15.97 -22.67 12.75
C SER A 626 16.66 -21.69 11.81
N LEU A 627 16.55 -21.89 10.49
CA LEU A 627 17.24 -21.14 9.43
C LEU A 627 18.76 -21.39 9.40
N ALA A 628 19.19 -22.51 9.97
CA ALA A 628 20.59 -22.92 10.05
C ALA A 628 21.02 -23.72 8.81
N PHE A 629 22.23 -23.45 8.34
CA PHE A 629 22.93 -24.23 7.32
C PHE A 629 23.97 -25.13 8.00
N THR A 630 24.06 -26.39 7.57
CA THR A 630 25.00 -27.37 8.13
C THR A 630 25.95 -27.88 7.05
N LEU A 631 27.25 -27.67 7.24
CA LEU A 631 28.32 -28.19 6.40
C LEU A 631 28.58 -29.67 6.67
N LYS A 632 28.97 -30.39 5.61
CA LYS A 632 29.33 -31.80 5.65
C LYS A 632 30.66 -32.00 6.39
N GLU A 633 31.67 -31.19 6.07
CA GLU A 633 32.96 -31.15 6.75
C GLU A 633 33.05 -29.95 7.71
N GLU A 634 33.92 -30.05 8.72
CA GLU A 634 34.25 -28.92 9.61
C GLU A 634 35.04 -27.85 8.86
N ARG A 635 34.74 -26.59 9.18
CA ARG A 635 35.43 -25.41 8.66
C ARG A 635 35.42 -24.30 9.69
N GLU A 636 36.55 -23.62 9.86
CA GLU A 636 36.59 -22.36 10.58
C GLU A 636 35.87 -21.27 9.77
N MET A 637 34.85 -20.65 10.35
CA MET A 637 34.05 -19.59 9.75
C MET A 637 33.94 -18.42 10.74
N LYS A 638 33.85 -17.20 10.23
CA LYS A 638 33.65 -15.98 11.01
C LYS A 638 32.46 -15.21 10.46
N GLU A 639 31.80 -14.46 11.34
CA GLU A 639 30.74 -13.54 10.93
C GLU A 639 31.30 -12.53 9.90
N GLY A 640 30.57 -12.35 8.81
CA GLY A 640 30.96 -11.54 7.66
C GLY A 640 31.63 -12.32 6.53
N ASP A 641 32.11 -13.55 6.76
CA ASP A 641 32.82 -14.32 5.73
C ASP A 641 31.95 -14.48 4.47
N PRO A 642 32.41 -13.98 3.29
CA PRO A 642 31.64 -14.06 2.07
C PRO A 642 31.75 -15.44 1.42
N PHE A 643 30.68 -15.85 0.75
CA PHE A 643 30.64 -17.08 -0.02
C PHE A 643 29.81 -16.93 -1.29
N VAL A 644 30.12 -17.75 -2.29
CA VAL A 644 29.29 -17.94 -3.49
C VAL A 644 28.65 -19.32 -3.41
N LEU A 645 27.32 -19.38 -3.57
CA LEU A 645 26.57 -20.62 -3.58
C LEU A 645 26.61 -21.24 -4.99
N ILE A 646 26.93 -22.53 -5.07
CA ILE A 646 27.09 -23.29 -6.31
C ILE A 646 26.21 -24.53 -6.27
N GLN A 647 25.35 -24.66 -7.27
CA GLN A 647 24.47 -25.81 -7.43
C GLN A 647 25.25 -27.09 -7.80
N PRO A 648 24.85 -28.28 -7.33
CA PRO A 648 25.46 -29.54 -7.75
C PRO A 648 25.09 -29.90 -9.19
N GLY A 649 26.08 -30.34 -9.98
CA GLY A 649 25.93 -30.54 -11.42
C GLY A 649 25.18 -31.78 -11.88
N ASP A 650 24.97 -32.75 -11.00
CA ASP A 650 24.12 -33.92 -11.23
C ASP A 650 22.62 -33.56 -11.23
N ARG A 651 22.26 -32.37 -10.75
CA ARG A 651 20.89 -31.86 -10.69
C ARG A 651 20.68 -30.76 -11.72
N ARG A 652 20.60 -31.13 -13.00
CA ARG A 652 20.10 -30.25 -14.07
C ARG A 652 18.67 -29.82 -13.74
N SER A 653 18.51 -28.58 -13.27
CA SER A 653 17.25 -28.09 -12.70
C SER A 653 16.65 -26.94 -13.51
N THR A 654 17.44 -26.32 -14.38
CA THR A 654 17.07 -25.16 -15.20
C THR A 654 17.22 -25.52 -16.67
N PHE A 655 16.16 -25.36 -17.45
CA PHE A 655 16.15 -25.68 -18.88
C PHE A 655 15.85 -24.43 -19.68
N ILE A 656 16.71 -24.10 -20.64
CA ILE A 656 16.61 -22.93 -21.50
C ILE A 656 16.56 -23.41 -22.95
N HIS A 657 15.38 -23.43 -23.57
CA HIS A 657 15.26 -24.01 -24.92
C HIS A 657 14.20 -23.38 -25.82
N GLY A 658 14.34 -23.51 -27.14
CA GLY A 658 13.31 -23.04 -28.08
C GLY A 658 13.10 -21.53 -28.10
N ASN A 659 14.00 -20.74 -27.50
CA ASN A 659 13.91 -19.28 -27.53
C ASN A 659 14.50 -18.72 -28.83
N VAL A 660 13.99 -17.58 -29.28
CA VAL A 660 14.55 -16.77 -30.37
C VAL A 660 15.16 -15.52 -29.76
N ILE A 661 16.46 -15.30 -29.96
CA ILE A 661 17.20 -14.16 -29.42
C ILE A 661 17.89 -13.44 -30.58
N ASP A 662 17.40 -12.24 -30.91
CA ASP A 662 17.81 -11.49 -32.10
C ASP A 662 18.31 -10.08 -31.78
N GLY A 663 19.45 -9.69 -32.36
CA GLY A 663 19.96 -8.32 -32.28
C GLY A 663 20.36 -7.85 -30.88
N CYS A 664 20.64 -8.77 -29.95
CA CYS A 664 21.13 -8.44 -28.62
C CYS A 664 22.65 -8.28 -28.58
N ASP A 665 23.21 -7.33 -27.81
CA ASP A 665 24.68 -7.19 -27.66
C ASP A 665 25.32 -8.45 -27.06
N LYS A 666 24.63 -9.05 -26.09
CA LYS A 666 25.00 -10.34 -25.50
C LYS A 666 23.77 -11.24 -25.50
N PRO A 667 23.56 -12.08 -26.53
CA PRO A 667 22.38 -12.94 -26.59
C PRO A 667 22.26 -13.86 -25.36
N LEU A 668 23.38 -14.45 -24.93
CA LEU A 668 23.49 -15.27 -23.73
C LEU A 668 24.71 -14.82 -22.91
N ALA A 669 24.51 -14.52 -21.63
CA ALA A 669 25.55 -14.17 -20.66
C ALA A 669 25.44 -15.09 -19.43
N LEU A 670 25.86 -16.34 -19.60
CA LEU A 670 25.58 -17.44 -18.66
C LEU A 670 26.81 -17.91 -17.87
N ASP A 671 27.77 -17.01 -17.66
CA ASP A 671 29.09 -17.33 -17.09
C ASP A 671 29.02 -17.79 -15.61
N SER A 672 27.93 -17.45 -14.91
CA SER A 672 27.76 -17.78 -13.49
C SER A 672 27.21 -19.19 -13.25
N PHE A 673 26.48 -19.77 -14.23
CA PHE A 673 26.19 -21.20 -14.23
C PHE A 673 27.51 -21.95 -14.46
N ILE A 674 28.27 -22.19 -13.39
CA ILE A 674 29.55 -22.90 -13.42
C ILE A 674 29.29 -24.33 -13.93
N LYS A 675 29.38 -24.49 -15.25
CA LYS A 675 29.46 -25.69 -16.10
C LYS A 675 28.37 -26.78 -16.03
N GLU A 676 27.51 -26.85 -14.99
CA GLU A 676 26.71 -28.08 -14.78
C GLU A 676 25.23 -27.89 -14.38
N GLY A 677 24.76 -26.68 -14.04
CA GLY A 677 23.43 -26.45 -13.45
C GLY A 677 22.25 -26.28 -14.43
N ALA A 678 22.52 -25.92 -15.68
CA ALA A 678 21.50 -25.59 -16.68
C ALA A 678 21.68 -26.40 -17.98
N VAL A 679 20.56 -26.71 -18.66
CA VAL A 679 20.54 -27.30 -20.00
C VAL A 679 20.11 -26.23 -20.99
N ILE A 680 20.93 -26.00 -22.02
CA ILE A 680 20.67 -25.02 -23.07
C ILE A 680 20.60 -25.76 -24.40
N GLU A 681 19.45 -25.75 -25.05
CA GLU A 681 19.25 -26.50 -26.30
C GLU A 681 18.25 -25.81 -27.24
N ASN A 682 18.36 -26.04 -28.55
CA ASN A 682 17.34 -25.60 -29.52
C ASN A 682 16.97 -24.10 -29.47
N ASN A 683 17.88 -23.22 -29.05
CA ASN A 683 17.67 -21.76 -29.10
C ASN A 683 18.19 -21.22 -30.44
N LEU A 684 17.42 -20.35 -31.09
CA LEU A 684 17.84 -19.63 -32.29
C LEU A 684 18.45 -18.29 -31.88
N ILE A 685 19.72 -18.08 -32.24
CA ILE A 685 20.45 -16.85 -31.94
C ILE A 685 20.87 -16.20 -33.26
N THR A 686 20.48 -14.94 -33.48
CA THR A 686 20.76 -14.19 -34.71
C THR A 686 21.27 -12.77 -34.39
N GLY A 687 22.13 -12.23 -35.27
CA GLY A 687 22.56 -10.82 -35.20
C GLY A 687 23.42 -10.43 -33.99
N ALA A 688 24.24 -11.37 -33.46
CA ALA A 688 25.22 -11.12 -32.40
C ALA A 688 26.39 -10.26 -32.86
#